data_AF-A0A2B4SV46-F1
#
_entry.id   AF-A0A2B4SV46-F1
#
_cell.length_a   1.000
_cell.length_b   1.000
_cell.length_c   1.000
_cell.angle_alpha   90.00
_cell.angle_beta   90.00
_cell.angle_gamma   90.00
#
_symmetry.space_group_name_H-M   'P 1'
#
loop_
_entity.id
_entity.type
_entity.pdbx_description
1 polymer ?
#
loop_
_entity_poly.entity_id
_entity_poly.type
_entity_poly.pdbx_seq_one_letter_code
_entity_poly.pdbx_strand_id
1 'polypeptide(L)'
;MAGHSIVEYFGGDSGHRCGYCGSSNTNYSHGMWAHTMTSLDYQDLIDRGWRRSGQYVYKPTMKKMCCPSYTIKCDALSFNPSKSQKKVLKKMTKFLTVPKPESSSKAEGKDAAGYPSGGLDDTHEAAFVEPLPGIKPSESVKARDISYDELRKKNLSGVKDWKTTKGTVDLQASASTGQTAFESTKKTKPVKGKTPAPGQGHDPSKPPCRKAKILRQERKMKKLALLKEEQKTDSESPSSSQNTRVSVTKSLEDLMIDRLPSQSPVHNLQIKLIPSNRNSQQFIETLPETRELFFKYQQAIHGDPPEKCTDKRFKRFLVDSPLEHTRGPGAPPMGFGSFHQQYFLDDKLIAVGVLDILPRCVSSVYLFYDPDYSHLSLGVYSALREIHFTRHLQKIVPTIQNYYMGFYIHSCPKMRYKGNYSPSYLACPETFNWIPIKQCLPKLDHSNYSRLDDSDEEPPKATAEDARVLFDRTAMPYQMYVALRSPNDREEVQEYAEFVGPENGIPVMMVDLDESKPSDFERRSPLGTVPLLQDGDHNIYGSQAIVYYLAEKYTNYAGFGKDNERLLIESVINWAATTLLRDVGNNYVFPSLNWPEVALAKGKNSSLVEFGKNEVIFHLDVLEKHYLSHHEFLCGDSSTIADCWVAVVLSLLELVSFDVTPWPRLRSWMCSMKSNGDYVDVSYNHEEMVRKSLYSLNGSASDLKTVGDGNLT
;
A
#
# COMPACT_ATOMS: atom_id res chain seq x y z
N MET A 1 -4.00 6.72 -20.34
CA MET A 1 -2.70 6.26 -19.80
C MET A 1 -3.00 5.66 -18.45
N ALA A 2 -2.79 4.35 -18.28
CA ALA A 2 -3.10 3.68 -17.02
C ALA A 2 -1.97 4.00 -16.03
N GLY A 3 -2.31 4.59 -14.88
CA GLY A 3 -1.34 4.83 -13.81
C GLY A 3 -0.74 3.52 -13.32
N HIS A 4 0.50 3.57 -12.84
CA HIS A 4 1.13 2.44 -12.16
C HIS A 4 0.84 2.51 -10.66
N SER A 5 0.54 1.35 -10.06
CA SER A 5 0.61 1.21 -8.60
C SER A 5 2.07 1.29 -8.17
N ILE A 6 2.36 2.07 -7.14
CA ILE A 6 3.71 2.25 -6.60
C ILE A 6 3.64 2.03 -5.10
N VAL A 7 4.38 1.05 -4.63
CA VAL A 7 4.40 0.67 -3.22
C VAL A 7 5.82 0.59 -2.68
N GLU A 8 6.00 0.93 -1.42
CA GLU A 8 7.22 0.67 -0.66
C GLU A 8 6.92 -0.49 0.28
N TYR A 9 7.59 -1.63 0.10
CA TYR A 9 7.36 -2.82 0.90
C TYR A 9 8.16 -2.72 2.19
N PHE A 10 7.57 -3.17 3.30
CA PHE A 10 8.27 -3.28 4.57
C PHE A 10 7.91 -4.65 5.13
N GLY A 11 8.82 -5.61 4.96
CA GLY A 11 8.70 -6.93 5.60
C GLY A 11 8.40 -6.78 7.09
N GLY A 12 7.74 -7.79 7.69
CA GLY A 12 7.19 -7.60 9.04
C GLY A 12 6.91 -8.88 9.80
N ASP A 13 7.79 -9.21 10.74
CA ASP A 13 7.62 -10.32 11.68
C ASP A 13 7.53 -9.87 13.16
N SER A 14 7.46 -8.56 13.41
CA SER A 14 7.28 -8.02 14.76
C SER A 14 5.83 -8.17 15.22
N GLY A 15 5.64 -8.79 16.38
CA GLY A 15 4.31 -8.94 16.96
C GLY A 15 3.83 -7.66 17.66
N HIS A 16 2.53 -7.42 17.57
CA HIS A 16 1.85 -6.28 18.20
C HIS A 16 0.69 -6.74 19.07
N ARG A 17 0.14 -5.79 19.83
CA ARG A 17 -1.07 -6.02 20.61
C ARG A 17 -2.25 -6.30 19.67
N CYS A 18 -2.95 -7.40 19.91
CA CYS A 18 -4.14 -7.77 19.16
C CYS A 18 -5.31 -6.83 19.49
N GLY A 19 -5.83 -6.15 18.46
CA GLY A 19 -6.98 -5.25 18.61
C GLY A 19 -8.30 -5.96 18.93
N TYR A 20 -8.35 -7.30 18.86
CA TYR A 20 -9.58 -8.07 19.06
C TYR A 20 -9.68 -8.73 20.44
N CYS A 21 -8.64 -9.45 20.86
CA CYS A 21 -8.61 -10.10 22.18
C CYS A 21 -7.76 -9.35 23.21
N GLY A 22 -7.02 -8.30 22.81
CA GLY A 22 -6.19 -7.50 23.69
C GLY A 22 -4.83 -8.09 24.04
N SER A 23 -4.54 -9.34 23.65
CA SER A 23 -3.27 -10.02 23.90
C SER A 23 -2.09 -9.28 23.28
N SER A 24 -0.99 -9.16 24.02
CA SER A 24 0.24 -8.51 23.56
C SER A 24 1.10 -9.46 22.74
N ASN A 25 1.74 -8.97 21.68
CA ASN A 25 2.69 -9.71 20.83
C ASN A 25 2.07 -10.96 20.15
N THR A 26 0.80 -10.89 19.77
CA THR A 26 0.06 -12.01 19.14
C THR A 26 -0.64 -11.62 17.84
N ASN A 27 -0.39 -10.43 17.32
CA ASN A 27 -0.86 -9.95 16.04
C ASN A 27 0.33 -9.66 15.13
N TYR A 28 0.33 -10.23 13.93
CA TYR A 28 1.43 -10.19 12.99
C TYR A 28 0.88 -9.87 11.61
N SER A 29 1.56 -9.02 10.85
CA SER A 29 1.16 -8.65 9.50
C SER A 29 2.34 -8.14 8.71
N HIS A 30 2.33 -8.42 7.41
CA HIS A 30 3.22 -7.76 6.46
C HIS A 30 2.55 -6.50 5.94
N GLY A 31 3.35 -5.49 5.60
CA GLY A 31 2.88 -4.18 5.23
C GLY A 31 3.59 -3.61 4.01
N MET A 32 2.91 -2.71 3.32
CA MET A 32 3.50 -1.83 2.34
C MET A 32 2.85 -0.46 2.44
N TRP A 33 3.60 0.59 2.14
CA TRP A 33 3.03 1.91 1.93
C TRP A 33 2.73 2.10 0.46
N ALA A 34 1.48 2.40 0.14
CA ALA A 34 1.07 2.67 -1.23
C ALA A 34 1.09 4.18 -1.50
N HIS A 35 2.00 4.61 -2.38
CA HIS A 35 2.06 6.00 -2.84
C HIS A 35 0.94 6.28 -3.84
N THR A 36 0.76 5.35 -4.77
CA THR A 36 -0.34 5.30 -5.73
C THR A 36 -0.77 3.85 -5.92
N MET A 37 -2.05 3.62 -6.19
CA MET A 37 -2.57 2.29 -6.43
C MET A 37 -3.77 2.35 -7.36
N THR A 38 -3.77 1.52 -8.40
CA THR A 38 -4.93 1.39 -9.26
C THR A 38 -6.03 0.64 -8.52
N SER A 39 -7.29 0.94 -8.86
CA SER A 39 -8.44 0.25 -8.26
C SER A 39 -8.49 -1.25 -8.65
N LEU A 40 -7.85 -1.64 -9.76
CA LEU A 40 -7.76 -3.04 -10.18
C LEU A 40 -6.73 -3.80 -9.33
N ASP A 41 -5.52 -3.26 -9.18
CA ASP A 41 -4.48 -3.88 -8.38
C ASP A 41 -4.93 -4.03 -6.92
N TYR A 42 -5.59 -3.01 -6.36
CA TYR A 42 -6.16 -3.13 -5.02
C TYR A 42 -7.27 -4.17 -4.93
N GLN A 43 -8.11 -4.30 -5.97
CA GLN A 43 -9.15 -5.32 -6.03
C GLN A 43 -8.55 -6.74 -5.98
N ASP A 44 -7.46 -6.97 -6.70
CA ASP A 44 -6.76 -8.25 -6.72
C ASP A 44 -6.03 -8.51 -5.37
N LEU A 45 -5.48 -7.47 -4.73
CA LEU A 45 -4.91 -7.56 -3.38
C LEU A 45 -5.97 -7.93 -2.33
N ILE A 46 -7.13 -7.26 -2.29
CA ILE A 46 -8.16 -7.54 -1.26
C ILE A 46 -8.77 -8.94 -1.38
N ASP A 47 -8.83 -9.48 -2.60
CA ASP A 47 -9.28 -10.84 -2.88
C ASP A 47 -8.31 -11.88 -2.29
N ARG A 48 -7.06 -11.49 -2.10
CA ARG A 48 -5.98 -12.32 -1.54
C ARG A 48 -5.67 -12.04 -0.07
N GLY A 49 -6.54 -11.31 0.63
CA GLY A 49 -6.42 -11.11 2.08
C GLY A 49 -5.80 -9.78 2.52
N TRP A 50 -5.38 -8.93 1.59
CA TRP A 50 -4.85 -7.60 1.91
C TRP A 50 -5.96 -6.62 2.31
N ARG A 51 -5.64 -5.64 3.15
CA ARG A 51 -6.51 -4.51 3.50
C ARG A 51 -5.69 -3.24 3.60
N ARG A 52 -6.35 -2.09 3.65
CA ARG A 52 -5.68 -0.81 3.85
C ARG A 52 -6.23 -0.03 5.04
N SER A 53 -5.37 0.79 5.63
CA SER A 53 -5.73 1.86 6.55
C SER A 53 -5.03 3.12 6.06
N GLY A 54 -5.79 4.00 5.42
CA GLY A 54 -5.19 5.08 4.64
C GLY A 54 -4.36 4.57 3.46
N GLN A 55 -3.12 5.03 3.38
CA GLN A 55 -2.07 4.60 2.43
C GLN A 55 -1.33 3.33 2.85
N TYR A 56 -1.46 2.88 4.10
CA TYR A 56 -0.82 1.65 4.55
C TYR A 56 -1.66 0.43 4.14
N VAL A 57 -1.08 -0.48 3.38
CA VAL A 57 -1.72 -1.72 2.89
C VAL A 57 -1.05 -2.90 3.59
N TYR A 58 -1.83 -3.79 4.18
CA TYR A 58 -1.31 -4.84 5.06
C TYR A 58 -2.03 -6.18 4.86
N LYS A 59 -1.31 -7.27 5.14
CA LYS A 59 -1.82 -8.65 5.10
C LYS A 59 -1.56 -9.35 6.44
N PRO A 60 -2.59 -9.81 7.15
CA PRO A 60 -2.42 -10.53 8.41
C PRO A 60 -1.72 -11.89 8.23
N THR A 61 -0.74 -12.20 9.08
CA THR A 61 0.00 -13.48 9.09
C THR A 61 -0.76 -14.52 9.92
N MET A 62 -1.89 -14.98 9.40
CA MET A 62 -2.92 -15.68 10.19
C MET A 62 -2.44 -16.94 10.94
N LYS A 63 -1.42 -17.65 10.44
CA LYS A 63 -0.84 -18.84 11.12
C LYS A 63 -0.19 -18.49 12.47
N LYS A 64 0.32 -17.25 12.63
CA LYS A 64 1.00 -16.77 13.84
C LYS A 64 0.07 -15.97 14.77
N MET A 65 -1.16 -15.68 14.34
CA MET A 65 -2.07 -14.77 15.05
C MET A 65 -3.01 -15.48 16.01
N CYS A 66 -3.28 -14.86 17.15
CA CYS A 66 -4.30 -15.35 18.09
C CYS A 66 -5.74 -15.21 17.54
N CYS A 67 -5.98 -14.27 16.62
CA CYS A 67 -7.28 -13.98 16.03
C CYS A 67 -7.18 -13.97 14.48
N PRO A 68 -7.15 -15.14 13.83
CA PRO A 68 -7.07 -15.24 12.36
C PRO A 68 -8.19 -14.45 11.66
N SER A 69 -7.80 -13.64 10.68
CA SER A 69 -8.63 -12.64 10.04
C SER A 69 -8.95 -13.03 8.60
N TYR A 70 -10.03 -13.78 8.40
CA TYR A 70 -10.44 -14.25 7.08
C TYR A 70 -11.18 -13.16 6.31
N THR A 71 -10.76 -12.88 5.08
CA THR A 71 -11.50 -12.00 4.18
C THR A 71 -12.92 -12.54 3.96
N ILE A 72 -13.93 -11.68 4.14
CA ILE A 72 -15.34 -12.03 3.94
C ILE A 72 -15.99 -11.12 2.91
N LYS A 73 -16.76 -11.75 2.01
CA LYS A 73 -17.65 -11.06 1.08
C LYS A 73 -19.08 -11.58 1.19
N CYS A 74 -20.04 -10.71 0.89
CA CYS A 74 -21.43 -11.04 0.64
C CYS A 74 -21.71 -10.93 -0.87
N ASP A 75 -22.37 -11.93 -1.44
CA ASP A 75 -22.95 -11.79 -2.77
C ASP A 75 -24.16 -10.86 -2.66
N ALA A 76 -24.00 -9.63 -3.16
CA ALA A 76 -25.00 -8.60 -3.03
C ALA A 76 -26.25 -8.97 -3.84
N LEU A 77 -26.12 -9.59 -5.01
CA LEU A 77 -27.24 -9.91 -5.89
C LEU A 77 -28.15 -10.97 -5.28
N SER A 78 -27.56 -11.99 -4.66
CA SER A 78 -28.30 -13.07 -3.99
C SER A 78 -28.71 -12.75 -2.54
N PHE A 79 -28.27 -11.62 -2.00
CA PHE A 79 -28.53 -11.25 -0.61
C PHE A 79 -30.02 -11.17 -0.27
N ASN A 80 -30.39 -11.70 0.89
CA ASN A 80 -31.76 -11.63 1.40
C ASN A 80 -31.78 -11.16 2.85
N PRO A 81 -32.45 -10.03 3.17
CA PRO A 81 -32.50 -9.51 4.53
C PRO A 81 -33.14 -10.50 5.51
N SER A 82 -32.42 -10.82 6.57
CA SER A 82 -32.90 -11.61 7.71
C SER A 82 -33.99 -10.88 8.50
N LYS A 83 -34.66 -11.58 9.43
CA LYS A 83 -35.69 -10.97 10.29
C LYS A 83 -35.16 -9.82 11.14
N SER A 84 -33.92 -9.87 11.62
CA SER A 84 -33.28 -8.78 12.38
C SER A 84 -32.95 -7.59 11.49
N GLN A 85 -32.35 -7.81 10.32
CA GLN A 85 -32.08 -6.75 9.33
C GLN A 85 -33.37 -6.05 8.87
N LYS A 86 -34.45 -6.81 8.61
CA LYS A 86 -35.77 -6.25 8.30
C LYS A 86 -36.34 -5.38 9.44
N LYS A 87 -36.03 -5.68 10.70
CA LYS A 87 -36.45 -4.84 11.83
C LYS A 87 -35.70 -3.52 11.86
N VAL A 88 -34.40 -3.52 11.53
CA VAL A 88 -33.60 -2.29 11.44
C VAL A 88 -34.15 -1.37 10.36
N LEU A 89 -34.44 -1.90 9.16
CA LEU A 89 -35.06 -1.11 8.09
C LEU A 89 -36.41 -0.51 8.51
N LYS A 90 -37.29 -1.31 9.12
CA LYS A 90 -38.57 -0.83 9.65
C LYS A 90 -38.40 0.21 10.75
N LYS A 91 -37.37 0.09 11.59
CA LYS A 91 -37.07 1.05 12.66
C LYS A 91 -36.69 2.40 12.05
N MET A 92 -35.81 2.40 11.06
CA MET A 92 -35.45 3.61 10.32
C MET A 92 -36.68 4.22 9.63
N THR A 93 -37.45 3.42 8.89
CA THR A 93 -38.68 3.89 8.25
C THR A 93 -39.64 4.54 9.25
N LYS A 94 -39.92 3.86 10.38
CA LYS A 94 -40.81 4.39 11.41
C LYS A 94 -40.28 5.71 11.97
N PHE A 95 -38.98 5.80 12.22
CA PHE A 95 -38.35 7.00 12.72
C PHE A 95 -38.55 8.17 11.74
N LEU A 96 -38.38 7.95 10.43
CA LEU A 96 -38.53 9.00 9.43
C LEU A 96 -39.99 9.42 9.16
N THR A 97 -40.97 8.54 9.37
CA THR A 97 -42.37 8.80 8.97
C THR A 97 -43.35 9.04 10.11
N VAL A 98 -42.99 8.71 11.35
CA VAL A 98 -43.92 8.80 12.50
C VAL A 98 -43.46 9.90 13.45
N PRO A 99 -44.30 10.92 13.74
CA PRO A 99 -43.96 11.98 14.69
C PRO A 99 -43.71 11.41 16.09
N LYS A 100 -42.74 11.97 16.82
CA LYS A 100 -42.62 11.69 18.26
C LYS A 100 -43.91 12.17 18.95
N PRO A 101 -44.54 11.37 19.83
CA PRO A 101 -45.71 11.83 20.55
C PRO A 101 -45.33 13.01 21.46
N GLU A 102 -46.04 14.13 21.32
CA GLU A 102 -45.96 15.28 22.22
C GLU A 102 -46.58 14.91 23.58
N SER A 103 -45.80 14.33 24.49
CA SER A 103 -46.07 14.40 25.94
C SER A 103 -44.91 13.86 26.78
N SER A 104 -44.63 14.60 27.86
CA SER A 104 -43.69 14.35 28.96
C SER A 104 -42.24 14.85 28.79
N SER A 105 -42.11 16.18 28.80
CA SER A 105 -41.08 16.83 29.60
C SER A 105 -41.22 16.42 31.08
N LYS A 106 -40.63 15.29 31.49
CA LYS A 106 -40.12 15.03 32.86
C LYS A 106 -39.57 13.60 32.99
N ALA A 107 -38.33 13.54 33.49
CA ALA A 107 -37.59 12.41 34.04
C ALA A 107 -36.98 11.38 33.06
N GLU A 108 -35.75 11.65 32.60
CA GLU A 108 -34.78 10.57 32.34
C GLU A 108 -33.76 10.55 33.49
N GLY A 109 -34.13 9.78 34.51
CA GLY A 109 -33.28 9.40 35.62
C GLY A 109 -33.82 8.10 36.18
N LYS A 110 -33.07 7.01 35.95
CA LYS A 110 -33.28 5.64 36.43
C LYS A 110 -34.41 4.87 35.72
N ASP A 111 -34.00 4.07 34.74
CA ASP A 111 -34.29 2.63 34.66
C ASP A 111 -33.53 2.02 33.48
N ALA A 112 -32.19 2.06 33.58
CA ALA A 112 -31.30 1.22 32.78
C ALA A 112 -31.08 -0.12 33.52
N ALA A 113 -32.16 -0.88 33.72
CA ALA A 113 -32.08 -2.21 34.29
C ALA A 113 -33.01 -3.17 33.52
N GLY A 114 -32.40 -4.07 32.74
CA GLY A 114 -33.07 -5.32 32.34
C GLY A 114 -33.67 -5.34 30.94
N TYR A 115 -32.85 -5.17 29.89
CA TYR A 115 -33.06 -5.93 28.66
C TYR A 115 -31.93 -6.95 28.50
N PRO A 116 -32.21 -8.24 28.22
CA PRO A 116 -31.17 -9.23 28.08
C PRO A 116 -30.27 -8.84 26.90
N SER A 117 -28.98 -8.73 27.19
CA SER A 117 -27.84 -8.54 26.29
C SER A 117 -27.67 -9.73 25.33
N GLY A 118 -28.68 -9.95 24.50
CA GLY A 118 -28.77 -10.98 23.46
C GLY A 118 -29.18 -10.36 22.14
N GLY A 119 -28.53 -9.26 21.77
CA GLY A 119 -28.61 -8.59 20.48
C GLY A 119 -27.20 -8.18 20.10
N LEU A 120 -26.84 -8.41 18.85
CA LEU A 120 -25.50 -8.12 18.30
C LEU A 120 -25.02 -6.74 18.74
N ASP A 121 -23.86 -6.70 19.38
CA ASP A 121 -23.13 -5.47 19.71
C ASP A 121 -22.93 -4.69 18.40
N ASP A 122 -23.64 -3.56 18.26
CA ASP A 122 -23.74 -2.73 17.04
C ASP A 122 -22.45 -1.90 16.78
N THR A 123 -21.33 -2.27 17.39
CA THR A 123 -20.03 -1.63 17.22
C THR A 123 -19.23 -2.35 16.13
N HIS A 124 -19.17 -1.74 14.94
CA HIS A 124 -18.34 -2.18 13.81
C HIS A 124 -16.86 -1.91 14.12
N GLU A 125 -16.27 -2.71 15.01
CA GLU A 125 -14.92 -2.50 15.52
C GLU A 125 -13.85 -3.06 14.57
N ALA A 126 -13.48 -2.29 13.55
CA ALA A 126 -12.17 -2.43 12.92
C ALA A 126 -11.20 -1.46 13.62
N ALA A 127 -10.24 -1.98 14.40
CA ALA A 127 -9.18 -1.15 14.95
C ALA A 127 -8.34 -0.57 13.80
N PHE A 128 -7.96 0.71 13.89
CA PHE A 128 -7.00 1.30 12.96
C PHE A 128 -5.69 0.52 13.02
N VAL A 129 -5.22 0.05 11.87
CA VAL A 129 -3.92 -0.62 11.77
C VAL A 129 -2.88 0.44 11.42
N GLU A 130 -1.97 0.68 12.36
CA GLU A 130 -0.83 1.56 12.19
C GLU A 130 0.27 0.87 11.36
N PRO A 131 1.10 1.62 10.62
CA PRO A 131 2.37 1.11 10.09
C PRO A 131 3.24 0.52 11.21
N LEU A 132 4.13 -0.42 10.86
CA LEU A 132 5.05 -0.99 11.85
C LEU A 132 5.92 0.12 12.47
N PRO A 133 6.25 0.04 13.78
CA PRO A 133 7.06 1.05 14.45
C PRO A 133 8.41 1.26 13.77
N GLY A 134 8.78 2.52 13.51
CA GLY A 134 10.05 2.88 12.88
C GLY A 134 10.01 3.03 11.36
N ILE A 135 8.91 2.62 10.70
CA ILE A 135 8.74 2.83 9.26
C ILE A 135 8.42 4.32 9.00
N LYS A 136 9.24 4.95 8.17
CA LYS A 136 8.98 6.27 7.59
C LYS A 136 8.94 6.11 6.07
N PRO A 137 7.74 6.11 5.45
CA PRO A 137 7.61 6.01 4.01
C PRO A 137 8.26 7.20 3.31
N SER A 138 8.73 6.97 2.09
CA SER A 138 9.28 8.01 1.23
C SER A 138 8.26 9.10 0.90
N GLU A 139 8.72 10.34 0.74
CA GLU A 139 7.84 11.43 0.29
C GLU A 139 7.51 11.27 -1.21
N SER A 140 6.27 11.63 -1.59
CA SER A 140 5.69 11.62 -2.95
C SER A 140 6.52 10.98 -4.08
N VAL A 141 6.21 9.74 -4.44
CA VAL A 141 6.94 9.03 -5.50
C VAL A 141 6.08 8.78 -6.74
N LYS A 142 6.67 9.00 -7.91
CA LYS A 142 6.05 8.81 -9.23
C LYS A 142 6.95 7.98 -10.13
N ALA A 143 6.33 7.12 -10.94
CA ALA A 143 7.00 6.40 -12.01
C ALA A 143 6.95 7.19 -13.33
N ARG A 144 7.98 7.03 -14.16
CA ARG A 144 8.02 7.42 -15.57
C ARG A 144 7.62 6.21 -16.42
N ASP A 145 6.75 6.43 -17.40
CA ASP A 145 6.43 5.42 -18.41
C ASP A 145 7.65 5.27 -19.33
N ILE A 146 8.40 4.19 -19.18
CA ILE A 146 9.43 3.79 -20.15
C ILE A 146 9.07 2.39 -20.63
N SER A 147 8.89 2.24 -21.95
CA SER A 147 8.53 0.95 -22.55
C SER A 147 9.69 -0.04 -22.42
N TYR A 148 9.37 -1.31 -22.15
CA TYR A 148 10.31 -2.42 -22.22
C TYR A 148 11.07 -2.42 -23.56
N ASP A 149 10.39 -2.11 -24.67
CA ASP A 149 11.01 -2.02 -25.99
C ASP A 149 11.94 -0.81 -26.16
N GLU A 150 11.74 0.29 -25.42
CA GLU A 150 12.64 1.45 -25.44
C GLU A 150 13.92 1.20 -24.65
N LEU A 151 13.81 0.55 -23.48
CA LEU A 151 14.97 0.07 -22.72
C LEU A 151 15.73 -1.00 -23.51
N ARG A 152 15.02 -1.93 -24.15
CA ARG A 152 15.61 -2.96 -25.02
C ARG A 152 16.26 -2.34 -26.26
N LYS A 153 15.64 -1.35 -26.92
CA LYS A 153 16.24 -0.64 -28.07
C LYS A 153 17.44 0.23 -27.70
N LYS A 154 17.44 0.85 -26.52
CA LYS A 154 18.63 1.55 -25.97
C LYS A 154 19.78 0.59 -25.63
N ASN A 155 19.48 -0.65 -25.24
CA ASN A 155 20.47 -1.67 -24.85
C ASN A 155 20.83 -2.68 -25.97
N LEU A 156 20.11 -2.70 -27.10
CA LEU A 156 20.33 -3.62 -28.22
C LEU A 156 21.30 -3.12 -29.30
N SER A 157 21.83 -1.90 -29.21
CA SER A 157 22.85 -1.46 -30.18
C SER A 157 24.21 -2.15 -29.99
N GLY A 158 24.37 -3.06 -29.02
CA GLY A 158 25.63 -3.78 -28.75
C GLY A 158 25.54 -5.29 -28.53
N VAL A 159 24.37 -5.93 -28.57
CA VAL A 159 24.25 -7.36 -28.21
C VAL A 159 23.87 -8.17 -29.45
N LYS A 160 24.81 -8.99 -29.96
CA LYS A 160 24.55 -9.99 -31.02
C LYS A 160 23.70 -11.14 -30.49
N ASP A 161 22.80 -11.63 -31.34
CA ASP A 161 21.79 -12.67 -31.11
C ASP A 161 22.27 -13.87 -30.27
N TRP A 162 21.61 -14.08 -29.13
CA TRP A 162 21.67 -15.34 -28.39
C TRP A 162 20.70 -16.34 -29.04
N LYS A 163 21.24 -17.37 -29.67
CA LYS A 163 20.46 -18.53 -30.14
C LYS A 163 19.99 -19.36 -28.95
N THR A 164 18.71 -19.69 -28.95
CA THR A 164 18.05 -20.61 -28.01
C THR A 164 18.65 -22.02 -28.12
N THR A 165 19.50 -22.41 -27.17
CA THR A 165 19.83 -23.83 -26.95
C THR A 165 18.91 -24.42 -25.89
N LYS A 166 17.98 -25.29 -26.33
CA LYS A 166 17.31 -26.25 -25.47
C LYS A 166 18.37 -27.23 -24.94
N GLY A 167 18.61 -27.19 -23.64
CA GLY A 167 19.39 -28.19 -22.91
C GLY A 167 18.52 -28.79 -21.81
N THR A 168 17.97 -29.97 -22.07
CA THR A 168 17.45 -30.90 -21.06
C THR A 168 18.60 -31.39 -20.20
N VAL A 169 18.45 -31.35 -18.87
CA VAL A 169 19.30 -32.12 -17.97
C VAL A 169 18.42 -32.79 -16.92
N ASP A 170 18.25 -34.10 -17.09
CA ASP A 170 17.79 -35.06 -16.09
C ASP A 170 18.79 -35.13 -14.94
N LEU A 171 18.31 -35.19 -13.69
CA LEU A 171 19.06 -35.79 -12.59
C LEU A 171 18.14 -36.64 -11.72
N GLN A 172 18.39 -37.94 -11.80
CA GLN A 172 17.71 -39.04 -11.13
C GLN A 172 18.01 -39.08 -9.63
N ALA A 173 17.01 -39.55 -8.89
CA ALA A 173 17.11 -39.98 -7.50
C ALA A 173 18.09 -41.14 -7.30
N SER A 174 18.70 -41.21 -6.13
CA SER A 174 19.26 -42.46 -5.58
C SER A 174 19.18 -42.41 -4.07
N ALA A 175 18.35 -43.32 -3.53
CA ALA A 175 18.25 -43.61 -2.11
C ALA A 175 19.44 -44.47 -1.66
N SER A 176 19.90 -44.28 -0.42
CA SER A 176 20.66 -45.29 0.30
C SER A 176 20.29 -45.30 1.78
N THR A 177 19.80 -46.45 2.18
CA THR A 177 19.43 -46.94 3.51
C THR A 177 20.62 -46.97 4.48
N GLY A 178 20.36 -46.71 5.76
CA GLY A 178 21.31 -46.93 6.84
C GLY A 178 20.62 -46.95 8.20
N GLN A 179 20.15 -48.13 8.60
CA GLN A 179 19.66 -48.44 9.95
C GLN A 179 20.79 -48.37 10.98
N THR A 180 20.50 -47.93 12.20
CA THR A 180 20.98 -48.63 13.41
C THR A 180 19.95 -48.50 14.53
N ALA A 181 19.72 -49.62 15.19
CA ALA A 181 18.71 -49.88 16.21
C ALA A 181 19.29 -49.68 17.62
N PHE A 182 18.41 -49.44 18.61
CA PHE A 182 18.48 -50.13 19.90
C PHE A 182 17.11 -50.10 20.62
N GLU A 183 16.45 -51.27 20.62
CA GLU A 183 15.86 -52.02 21.75
C GLU A 183 15.79 -51.33 23.14
N SER A 184 14.82 -51.57 24.04
CA SER A 184 13.91 -52.69 24.26
C SER A 184 12.87 -52.33 25.34
N THR A 185 11.62 -52.74 25.11
CA THR A 185 10.60 -53.32 26.02
C THR A 185 10.73 -53.18 27.57
N LYS A 186 9.67 -53.01 28.38
CA LYS A 186 8.42 -53.82 28.47
C LYS A 186 7.48 -53.27 29.57
N LYS A 187 6.18 -53.61 29.42
CA LYS A 187 5.18 -54.05 30.44
C LYS A 187 4.22 -53.07 31.17
N THR A 188 2.95 -53.20 30.72
CA THR A 188 1.69 -53.51 31.45
C THR A 188 0.92 -52.47 32.30
N LYS A 189 -0.32 -52.22 31.83
CA LYS A 189 -1.64 -51.90 32.44
C LYS A 189 -1.92 -52.50 33.85
N PRO A 190 -3.07 -52.23 34.53
CA PRO A 190 -4.05 -51.09 34.48
C PRO A 190 -4.53 -50.60 35.89
N VAL A 191 -5.13 -49.40 36.03
CA VAL A 191 -6.11 -49.13 37.11
C VAL A 191 -7.19 -48.12 36.69
N LYS A 192 -8.44 -48.43 37.05
CA LYS A 192 -9.70 -47.67 36.87
C LYS A 192 -9.76 -46.40 37.72
N GLY A 193 -10.54 -45.39 37.27
CA GLY A 193 -11.46 -44.69 38.18
C GLY A 193 -11.70 -43.18 37.98
N LYS A 194 -12.96 -42.89 37.61
CA LYS A 194 -13.82 -41.74 37.98
C LYS A 194 -13.73 -40.41 37.20
N THR A 195 -14.82 -40.18 36.47
CA THR A 195 -15.43 -38.91 36.06
C THR A 195 -15.75 -37.98 37.24
N PRO A 196 -15.72 -36.65 37.06
CA PRO A 196 -16.50 -35.71 37.87
C PRO A 196 -17.82 -35.32 37.18
N ALA A 197 -18.86 -35.17 38.01
CA ALA A 197 -20.23 -34.79 37.66
C ALA A 197 -20.48 -33.27 37.86
N PRO A 198 -21.61 -32.72 37.38
CA PRO A 198 -21.86 -31.27 37.28
C PRO A 198 -22.57 -30.64 38.50
N GLY A 199 -22.22 -29.38 38.79
CA GLY A 199 -23.07 -28.28 39.32
C GLY A 199 -23.85 -28.44 40.63
N GLN A 200 -23.52 -27.62 41.64
CA GLN A 200 -24.49 -27.12 42.63
C GLN A 200 -24.20 -25.65 42.99
N GLY A 201 -25.18 -24.78 42.75
CA GLY A 201 -25.31 -23.47 43.39
C GLY A 201 -26.17 -23.57 44.66
N HIS A 202 -26.19 -22.50 45.46
CA HIS A 202 -26.90 -22.40 46.73
C HIS A 202 -28.44 -22.30 46.57
N ASP A 203 -29.17 -22.95 47.49
CA ASP A 203 -30.64 -22.94 47.76
C ASP A 203 -31.51 -24.10 47.18
N PRO A 204 -31.80 -25.14 47.99
CA PRO A 204 -32.68 -26.29 47.64
C PRO A 204 -34.19 -26.03 47.65
N SER A 205 -34.69 -24.82 47.95
CA SER A 205 -36.12 -24.58 48.17
C SER A 205 -36.91 -24.05 46.95
N LYS A 206 -36.27 -23.85 45.80
CA LYS A 206 -36.92 -23.31 44.59
C LYS A 206 -37.05 -24.36 43.48
N PRO A 207 -38.26 -24.61 42.92
CA PRO A 207 -38.40 -25.51 41.78
C PRO A 207 -37.68 -24.92 40.54
N PRO A 208 -36.93 -25.71 39.75
CA PRO A 208 -36.22 -25.22 38.58
C PRO A 208 -37.22 -24.73 37.52
N CYS A 209 -37.16 -23.42 37.23
CA CYS A 209 -37.98 -22.79 36.20
C CYS A 209 -37.58 -23.35 34.83
N ARG A 210 -38.51 -24.07 34.15
CA ARG A 210 -38.25 -24.62 32.81
C ARG A 210 -37.95 -23.49 31.82
N LYS A 211 -36.79 -23.53 31.17
CA LYS A 211 -36.37 -22.52 30.17
C LYS A 211 -37.45 -22.38 29.08
N ALA A 212 -37.94 -21.16 28.85
CA ALA A 212 -39.00 -20.82 27.89
C ALA A 212 -38.78 -21.33 26.44
N LYS A 213 -37.54 -21.67 26.08
CA LYS A 213 -37.16 -22.29 24.80
C LYS A 213 -37.73 -23.71 24.63
N ILE A 214 -37.76 -24.50 25.70
CA ILE A 214 -38.26 -25.89 25.71
C ILE A 214 -39.79 -25.88 25.55
N LEU A 215 -40.48 -25.03 26.30
CA LEU A 215 -41.95 -24.84 26.18
C LEU A 215 -42.37 -24.35 24.79
N ARG A 216 -41.54 -23.53 24.12
CA ARG A 216 -41.79 -23.09 22.73
C ARG A 216 -41.55 -24.20 21.70
N GLN A 217 -40.58 -25.09 21.91
CA GLN A 217 -40.37 -26.27 21.07
C GLN A 217 -41.50 -27.29 21.22
N GLU A 218 -41.96 -27.56 22.44
CA GLU A 218 -43.09 -28.46 22.70
C GLU A 218 -44.40 -27.93 22.08
N ARG A 219 -44.66 -26.61 22.19
CA ARG A 219 -45.82 -25.98 21.54
C ARG A 219 -45.74 -26.05 20.01
N LYS A 220 -44.54 -25.92 19.43
CA LYS A 220 -44.34 -26.07 17.98
C LYS A 220 -44.57 -27.52 17.52
N MET A 221 -44.07 -28.49 18.29
CA MET A 221 -44.27 -29.92 18.01
C MET A 221 -45.73 -30.34 18.14
N LYS A 222 -46.44 -29.87 19.18
CA LYS A 222 -47.89 -30.09 19.33
C LYS A 222 -48.70 -29.47 18.19
N LYS A 223 -48.35 -28.26 17.75
CA LYS A 223 -49.02 -27.62 16.61
C LYS A 223 -48.79 -28.34 15.28
N LEU A 224 -47.60 -28.92 15.08
CA LEU A 224 -47.27 -29.75 13.92
C LEU A 224 -47.92 -31.14 13.96
N ALA A 225 -48.19 -31.68 15.16
CA ALA A 225 -48.93 -32.94 15.33
C ALA A 225 -50.43 -32.75 15.03
N LEU A 226 -51.04 -31.67 15.53
CA LEU A 226 -52.43 -31.33 15.25
C LEU A 226 -52.68 -31.07 13.76
N LEU A 227 -51.76 -30.38 13.08
CA LEU A 227 -51.84 -30.16 11.63
C LEU A 227 -51.68 -31.46 10.79
N LYS A 228 -51.08 -32.51 11.37
CA LYS A 228 -50.97 -33.83 10.72
C LYS A 228 -52.21 -34.71 10.97
N GLU A 229 -52.93 -34.48 12.06
CA GLU A 229 -54.20 -35.17 12.34
C GLU A 229 -55.37 -34.53 11.56
N GLU A 230 -55.38 -33.22 11.36
CA GLU A 230 -56.37 -32.51 10.51
C GLU A 230 -56.24 -32.81 9.01
N GLN A 231 -55.18 -33.49 8.55
CA GLN A 231 -55.00 -33.93 7.16
C GLN A 231 -55.39 -35.40 6.90
N LYS A 232 -55.94 -36.11 7.90
CA LYS A 232 -56.38 -37.51 7.76
C LYS A 232 -57.89 -37.72 7.71
N THR A 233 -58.69 -36.68 7.87
CA THR A 233 -60.15 -36.71 7.75
C THR A 233 -60.58 -35.52 6.91
N ASP A 234 -60.78 -35.73 5.62
CA ASP A 234 -61.81 -35.08 4.78
C ASP A 234 -61.47 -35.33 3.30
N SER A 235 -62.08 -36.38 2.76
CA SER A 235 -62.20 -36.65 1.34
C SER A 235 -63.65 -36.43 0.94
N GLU A 236 -63.96 -35.28 0.33
CA GLU A 236 -65.02 -35.09 -0.67
C GLU A 236 -64.97 -33.65 -1.21
N SER A 237 -65.16 -33.48 -2.53
CA SER A 237 -65.12 -32.21 -3.29
C SER A 237 -66.56 -31.75 -3.63
N PRO A 238 -66.84 -30.60 -4.30
CA PRO A 238 -65.97 -29.56 -4.86
C PRO A 238 -66.42 -28.08 -4.69
N SER A 239 -65.57 -27.16 -5.18
CA SER A 239 -65.83 -25.75 -5.56
C SER A 239 -65.78 -24.66 -4.48
N SER A 240 -64.71 -23.85 -4.52
CA SER A 240 -64.78 -22.39 -4.67
C SER A 240 -63.37 -21.78 -4.61
N SER A 241 -63.07 -20.95 -5.61
CA SER A 241 -62.06 -19.88 -5.63
C SER A 241 -60.99 -19.89 -4.54
N GLN A 242 -59.87 -20.60 -4.78
CA GLN A 242 -58.66 -20.39 -4.01
C GLN A 242 -57.99 -19.08 -4.43
N ASN A 243 -58.22 -18.05 -3.62
CA ASN A 243 -57.44 -16.83 -3.59
C ASN A 243 -56.06 -17.19 -3.00
N THR A 244 -55.16 -17.73 -3.81
CA THR A 244 -53.78 -18.04 -3.40
C THR A 244 -53.06 -16.71 -3.20
N ARG A 245 -53.12 -16.18 -1.97
CA ARG A 245 -52.30 -15.04 -1.56
C ARG A 245 -50.86 -15.53 -1.49
N VAL A 246 -50.18 -15.55 -2.63
CA VAL A 246 -48.73 -15.75 -2.72
C VAL A 246 -48.13 -14.69 -1.80
N SER A 247 -47.57 -15.12 -0.67
CA SER A 247 -46.83 -14.26 0.24
C SER A 247 -45.56 -13.82 -0.48
N VAL A 248 -45.67 -12.79 -1.34
CA VAL A 248 -44.52 -12.16 -2.00
C VAL A 248 -43.60 -11.66 -0.90
N THR A 249 -42.47 -12.33 -0.72
CA THR A 249 -41.45 -11.87 0.21
C THR A 249 -40.87 -10.56 -0.34
N LYS A 250 -41.08 -9.45 0.38
CA LYS A 250 -40.55 -8.13 0.01
C LYS A 250 -39.03 -8.19 -0.21
N SER A 251 -38.57 -7.69 -1.36
CA SER A 251 -37.16 -7.56 -1.71
C SER A 251 -36.45 -6.53 -0.82
N LEU A 252 -35.12 -6.41 -0.91
CA LEU A 252 -34.39 -5.34 -0.20
C LEU A 252 -34.85 -3.98 -0.71
N GLU A 253 -35.05 -3.85 -2.02
CA GLU A 253 -35.48 -2.65 -2.73
C GLU A 253 -36.88 -2.20 -2.26
N ASP A 254 -37.80 -3.14 -2.03
CA ASP A 254 -39.14 -2.85 -1.50
C ASP A 254 -39.15 -2.41 -0.03
N LEU A 255 -38.04 -2.64 0.68
CA LEU A 255 -37.85 -2.27 2.09
C LEU A 255 -37.03 -0.99 2.24
N MET A 256 -36.44 -0.46 1.16
CA MET A 256 -35.78 0.83 1.16
C MET A 256 -36.80 1.97 1.16
N ILE A 257 -36.47 3.05 1.86
CA ILE A 257 -37.34 4.22 2.00
C ILE A 257 -37.58 4.93 0.66
N ASP A 258 -36.62 4.83 -0.27
CA ASP A 258 -36.66 5.40 -1.62
C ASP A 258 -37.88 4.96 -2.46
N ARG A 259 -38.66 3.96 -2.00
CA ARG A 259 -39.88 3.43 -2.64
C ARG A 259 -41.16 3.55 -1.80
N LEU A 260 -41.14 4.24 -0.66
CA LEU A 260 -42.35 4.38 0.17
C LEU A 260 -43.28 5.47 -0.40
N PRO A 261 -44.60 5.20 -0.51
CA PRO A 261 -45.55 6.15 -1.08
C PRO A 261 -45.77 7.35 -0.15
N SER A 262 -45.37 8.54 -0.65
CA SER A 262 -46.00 9.86 -0.47
C SER A 262 -46.78 10.11 0.84
N GLN A 263 -46.14 9.93 1.99
CA GLN A 263 -46.45 10.69 3.20
C GLN A 263 -45.29 11.67 3.39
N SER A 264 -45.59 12.95 3.64
CA SER A 264 -44.54 13.94 3.94
C SER A 264 -43.71 13.42 5.11
N PRO A 265 -42.42 13.11 4.90
CA PRO A 265 -41.62 12.52 5.96
C PRO A 265 -41.45 13.53 7.09
N VAL A 266 -41.48 13.04 8.33
CA VAL A 266 -41.23 13.83 9.54
C VAL A 266 -39.77 14.27 9.59
N HIS A 267 -38.88 13.39 9.13
CA HIS A 267 -37.46 13.64 9.01
C HIS A 267 -36.98 13.31 7.59
N ASN A 268 -36.16 14.20 7.01
CA ASN A 268 -35.58 14.01 5.69
C ASN A 268 -34.21 13.32 5.79
N LEU A 269 -34.08 12.11 5.25
CA LEU A 269 -32.80 11.40 5.17
C LEU A 269 -32.22 11.51 3.74
N GLN A 270 -31.14 12.26 3.60
CA GLN A 270 -30.37 12.39 2.37
C GLN A 270 -29.06 11.60 2.46
N ILE A 271 -28.74 10.81 1.43
CA ILE A 271 -27.46 10.09 1.34
C ILE A 271 -26.67 10.67 0.18
N LYS A 272 -25.45 11.15 0.45
CA LYS A 272 -24.53 11.71 -0.53
C LYS A 272 -23.30 10.84 -0.64
N LEU A 273 -22.78 10.64 -1.85
CA LEU A 273 -21.52 9.93 -2.08
C LEU A 273 -20.47 10.95 -2.52
N ILE A 274 -19.51 11.20 -1.65
CA ILE A 274 -18.48 12.23 -1.83
C ILE A 274 -17.14 11.53 -2.10
N PRO A 275 -16.43 11.82 -3.21
CA PRO A 275 -15.09 11.28 -3.42
C PRO A 275 -14.14 11.71 -2.29
N SER A 276 -13.34 10.78 -1.77
CA SER A 276 -12.27 11.06 -0.79
C SER A 276 -11.07 11.70 -1.50
N ASN A 277 -11.31 12.81 -2.20
CA ASN A 277 -10.33 13.56 -2.97
C ASN A 277 -10.24 14.97 -2.39
N ARG A 278 -9.05 15.36 -1.93
CA ARG A 278 -8.77 16.68 -1.33
C ARG A 278 -9.03 17.86 -2.26
N ASN A 279 -9.10 17.63 -3.57
CA ASN A 279 -9.40 18.65 -4.58
C ASN A 279 -10.89 18.75 -4.92
N SER A 280 -11.75 17.88 -4.36
CA SER A 280 -13.20 17.95 -4.57
C SER A 280 -13.79 19.04 -3.69
N GLN A 281 -14.45 20.02 -4.30
CA GLN A 281 -15.12 21.11 -3.59
C GLN A 281 -16.13 20.60 -2.55
N GLN A 282 -16.95 19.60 -2.92
CA GLN A 282 -17.92 18.97 -2.01
C GLN A 282 -17.26 18.26 -0.82
N PHE A 283 -16.07 17.71 -1.03
CA PHE A 283 -15.30 17.08 0.03
C PHE A 283 -14.75 18.13 1.01
N ILE A 284 -14.20 19.23 0.49
CA ILE A 284 -13.68 20.35 1.29
C ILE A 284 -14.80 20.95 2.16
N GLU A 285 -15.98 21.16 1.58
CA GLU A 285 -17.13 21.74 2.28
C GLU A 285 -17.62 20.88 3.45
N THR A 286 -17.67 19.55 3.27
CA THR A 286 -18.19 18.62 4.29
C THR A 286 -17.12 18.08 5.25
N LEU A 287 -15.84 18.42 5.02
CA LEU A 287 -14.72 17.93 5.81
C LEU A 287 -14.80 18.31 7.30
N PRO A 288 -15.15 19.56 7.69
CA PRO A 288 -15.24 19.93 9.10
C PRO A 288 -16.28 19.11 9.86
N GLU A 289 -17.49 18.98 9.31
CA GLU A 289 -18.60 18.22 9.90
C GLU A 289 -18.26 16.72 10.01
N THR A 290 -17.65 16.17 8.96
CA THR A 290 -17.21 14.76 8.94
C THR A 290 -16.16 14.50 10.02
N ARG A 291 -15.20 15.43 10.20
CA ARG A 291 -14.16 15.33 11.23
C ARG A 291 -14.74 15.40 12.63
N GLU A 292 -15.64 16.33 12.90
CA GLU A 292 -16.29 16.48 14.20
C GLU A 292 -17.10 15.23 14.56
N LEU A 293 -17.84 14.68 13.60
CA LEU A 293 -18.57 13.43 13.77
C LEU A 293 -17.63 12.27 14.12
N PHE A 294 -16.49 12.17 13.43
CA PHE A 294 -15.46 11.17 13.73
C PHE A 294 -14.91 11.33 15.16
N PHE A 295 -14.59 12.55 15.58
CA PHE A 295 -14.09 12.80 16.95
C PHE A 295 -15.13 12.46 18.01
N LYS A 296 -16.40 12.81 17.79
CA LYS A 296 -17.51 12.43 18.68
C LYS A 296 -17.60 10.91 18.80
N TYR A 297 -17.53 10.20 17.67
CA TYR A 297 -17.57 8.74 17.64
C TYR A 297 -16.39 8.10 18.37
N GLN A 298 -15.15 8.55 18.11
CA GLN A 298 -13.96 8.00 18.78
C GLN A 298 -14.01 8.17 20.30
N GLN A 299 -14.41 9.35 20.78
CA GLN A 299 -14.52 9.62 22.21
C GLN A 299 -15.63 8.77 22.87
N ALA A 300 -16.81 8.70 22.25
CA ALA A 300 -17.97 8.03 22.85
C ALA A 300 -17.91 6.49 22.74
N ILE A 301 -17.43 5.95 21.62
CA ILE A 301 -17.46 4.52 21.33
C ILE A 301 -16.14 3.83 21.66
N HIS A 302 -15.00 4.48 21.40
CA HIS A 302 -13.68 3.90 21.67
C HIS A 302 -13.02 4.42 22.94
N GLY A 303 -13.58 5.45 23.59
CA GLY A 303 -12.99 6.06 24.77
C GLY A 303 -11.65 6.74 24.50
N ASP A 304 -11.39 7.10 23.24
CA ASP A 304 -10.17 7.80 22.87
C ASP A 304 -10.18 9.20 23.52
N PRO A 305 -9.11 9.60 24.22
CA PRO A 305 -9.04 10.91 24.84
C PRO A 305 -8.95 12.00 23.74
N PRO A 306 -9.44 13.22 24.00
CA PRO A 306 -9.52 14.29 22.99
C PRO A 306 -8.20 14.57 22.28
N GLU A 307 -7.07 14.41 22.97
CA GLU A 307 -5.73 14.65 22.44
C GLU A 307 -5.33 13.64 21.36
N LYS A 308 -5.94 12.45 21.36
CA LYS A 308 -5.75 11.43 20.30
C LYS A 308 -6.68 11.64 19.10
N CYS A 309 -7.68 12.51 19.21
CA CYS A 309 -8.61 12.86 18.15
C CYS A 309 -8.04 14.01 17.32
N THR A 310 -7.00 13.74 16.54
CA THR A 310 -6.31 14.77 15.74
C THR A 310 -6.73 14.74 14.27
N ASP A 311 -6.67 15.91 13.63
CA ASP A 311 -6.94 16.07 12.20
C ASP A 311 -5.97 15.22 11.35
N LYS A 312 -4.70 15.13 11.77
CA LYS A 312 -3.70 14.27 11.12
C LYS A 312 -4.11 12.80 11.15
N ARG A 313 -4.60 12.30 12.28
CA ARG A 313 -5.05 10.91 12.42
C ARG A 313 -6.29 10.64 11.59
N PHE A 314 -7.28 11.53 11.66
CA PHE A 314 -8.49 11.45 10.84
C PHE A 314 -8.16 11.40 9.34
N LYS A 315 -7.32 12.35 8.87
CA LYS A 315 -6.92 12.42 7.47
C LYS A 315 -6.17 11.17 7.04
N ARG A 316 -5.13 10.79 7.78
CA ARG A 316 -4.29 9.64 7.46
C ARG A 316 -5.10 8.36 7.29
N PHE A 317 -6.14 8.15 8.11
CA PHE A 317 -6.87 6.88 8.09
C PHE A 317 -8.10 6.86 7.20
N LEU A 318 -8.82 7.97 7.13
CA LEU A 318 -10.16 8.00 6.53
C LEU A 318 -10.24 8.90 5.30
N VAL A 319 -9.26 9.78 5.07
CA VAL A 319 -9.25 10.70 3.92
C VAL A 319 -8.19 10.30 2.91
N ASP A 320 -6.97 10.08 3.37
CA ASP A 320 -5.84 9.77 2.52
C ASP A 320 -5.99 8.36 1.97
N SER A 321 -5.99 8.25 0.64
CA SER A 321 -6.16 6.99 -0.06
C SER A 321 -5.10 6.86 -1.14
N PRO A 322 -4.51 5.67 -1.31
CA PRO A 322 -3.62 5.41 -2.43
C PRO A 322 -4.40 5.21 -3.73
N LEU A 323 -5.72 4.99 -3.66
CA LEU A 323 -6.52 4.61 -4.82
C LEU A 323 -6.69 5.77 -5.79
N GLU A 324 -6.20 5.58 -7.01
CA GLU A 324 -6.42 6.50 -8.11
C GLU A 324 -7.89 6.55 -8.50
N HIS A 325 -8.41 7.77 -8.67
CA HIS A 325 -9.78 7.98 -9.08
C HIS A 325 -9.93 7.79 -10.59
N THR A 326 -10.28 6.58 -11.01
CA THR A 326 -10.39 6.23 -12.44
C THR A 326 -11.80 6.46 -12.97
N ARG A 327 -11.93 7.27 -14.03
CA ARG A 327 -13.17 7.46 -14.80
C ARG A 327 -12.95 7.05 -16.26
N GLY A 328 -14.00 6.59 -16.92
CA GLY A 328 -13.93 6.20 -18.33
C GLY A 328 -14.85 5.03 -18.68
N PRO A 329 -14.73 4.48 -19.89
CA PRO A 329 -15.49 3.32 -20.32
C PRO A 329 -15.33 2.14 -19.37
N GLY A 330 -16.44 1.58 -18.89
CA GLY A 330 -16.46 0.45 -17.95
C GLY A 330 -16.40 0.83 -16.46
N ALA A 331 -16.12 2.10 -16.11
CA ALA A 331 -16.25 2.60 -14.74
C ALA A 331 -17.66 3.14 -14.48
N PRO A 332 -18.15 3.14 -13.23
CA PRO A 332 -19.44 3.75 -12.91
C PRO A 332 -19.34 5.29 -13.01
N PRO A 333 -20.46 6.05 -13.02
CA PRO A 333 -20.45 7.49 -13.28
C PRO A 333 -19.59 8.30 -12.30
N MET A 334 -19.53 7.84 -11.05
CA MET A 334 -18.67 8.43 -10.03
C MET A 334 -17.20 7.99 -10.12
N GLY A 335 -16.85 7.03 -10.97
CA GLY A 335 -15.52 6.43 -11.06
C GLY A 335 -15.25 5.35 -10.00
N PHE A 336 -14.11 4.68 -10.13
CA PHE A 336 -13.54 3.83 -9.08
C PHE A 336 -12.69 4.66 -8.09
N GLY A 337 -12.43 4.10 -6.91
CA GLY A 337 -11.59 4.71 -5.88
C GLY A 337 -12.28 4.79 -4.52
N SER A 338 -11.84 5.72 -3.67
CA SER A 338 -12.35 5.89 -2.30
C SER A 338 -13.39 7.00 -2.17
N PHE A 339 -14.41 6.76 -1.36
CA PHE A 339 -15.56 7.65 -1.18
C PHE A 339 -16.04 7.66 0.27
N HIS A 340 -16.62 8.78 0.68
CA HIS A 340 -17.43 8.92 1.88
C HIS A 340 -18.92 8.89 1.49
N GLN A 341 -19.62 7.86 1.92
CA GLN A 341 -21.07 7.82 1.87
C GLN A 341 -21.63 8.49 3.13
N GLN A 342 -22.06 9.73 2.99
CA GLN A 342 -22.53 10.61 4.06
C GLN A 342 -24.05 10.55 4.20
N TYR A 343 -24.53 10.43 5.44
CA TYR A 343 -25.94 10.32 5.80
C TYR A 343 -26.37 11.59 6.53
N PHE A 344 -27.18 12.42 5.89
CA PHE A 344 -27.73 13.66 6.44
C PHE A 344 -29.19 13.43 6.86
N LEU A 345 -29.51 13.74 8.11
CA LEU A 345 -30.85 13.70 8.65
C LEU A 345 -31.26 15.12 9.05
N ASP A 346 -32.26 15.68 8.38
CA ASP A 346 -32.68 17.09 8.54
C ASP A 346 -31.49 18.04 8.46
N ASP A 347 -30.70 17.89 7.40
CA ASP A 347 -29.48 18.63 7.12
C ASP A 347 -28.33 18.44 8.13
N LYS A 348 -28.50 17.59 9.16
CA LYS A 348 -27.43 17.21 10.09
C LYS A 348 -26.73 15.93 9.63
N LEU A 349 -25.40 15.94 9.53
CA LEU A 349 -24.61 14.73 9.26
C LEU A 349 -24.64 13.78 10.48
N ILE A 350 -25.18 12.57 10.30
CA ILE A 350 -25.35 11.57 11.38
C ILE A 350 -24.51 10.30 11.20
N ALA A 351 -24.03 10.00 10.00
CA ALA A 351 -23.16 8.85 9.75
C ALA A 351 -22.31 9.04 8.50
N VAL A 352 -21.15 8.40 8.46
CA VAL A 352 -20.28 8.33 7.29
C VAL A 352 -19.70 6.92 7.16
N GLY A 353 -20.00 6.29 6.02
CA GLY A 353 -19.35 5.06 5.57
C GLY A 353 -18.18 5.39 4.64
N VAL A 354 -16.98 4.95 4.98
CA VAL A 354 -15.80 5.05 4.11
C VAL A 354 -15.75 3.79 3.25
N LEU A 355 -15.88 3.99 1.94
CA LEU A 355 -16.05 2.93 0.95
C LEU A 355 -14.95 2.98 -0.11
N ASP A 356 -14.52 1.81 -0.56
CA ASP A 356 -13.79 1.65 -1.82
C ASP A 356 -14.73 1.05 -2.87
N ILE A 357 -14.93 1.76 -3.97
CA ILE A 357 -15.65 1.26 -5.14
C ILE A 357 -14.61 0.72 -6.11
N LEU A 358 -14.63 -0.59 -6.31
CA LEU A 358 -13.62 -1.34 -7.07
C LEU A 358 -14.25 -2.08 -8.24
N PRO A 359 -13.46 -2.59 -9.21
CA PRO A 359 -13.99 -3.21 -10.41
C PRO A 359 -14.94 -4.38 -10.19
N ARG A 360 -14.86 -5.09 -9.06
CA ARG A 360 -15.68 -6.28 -8.76
C ARG A 360 -16.50 -6.19 -7.48
N CYS A 361 -16.29 -5.15 -6.67
CA CYS A 361 -16.99 -5.01 -5.39
C CYS A 361 -17.11 -3.56 -4.89
N VAL A 362 -18.01 -3.38 -3.93
CA VAL A 362 -17.96 -2.25 -3.00
C VAL A 362 -17.42 -2.78 -1.68
N SER A 363 -16.33 -2.19 -1.19
CA SER A 363 -15.68 -2.59 0.05
C SER A 363 -15.93 -1.56 1.15
N SER A 364 -16.51 -2.01 2.25
CA SER A 364 -16.73 -1.20 3.45
C SER A 364 -15.43 -1.16 4.26
N VAL A 365 -14.80 0.02 4.32
CA VAL A 365 -13.51 0.23 5.01
C VAL A 365 -13.74 0.57 6.47
N TYR A 366 -14.59 1.57 6.73
CA TYR A 366 -14.87 2.05 8.09
C TYR A 366 -16.22 2.73 8.17
N LEU A 367 -16.86 2.71 9.33
CA LEU A 367 -18.12 3.42 9.59
C LEU A 367 -18.02 4.15 10.93
N PHE A 368 -18.37 5.42 10.95
CA PHE A 368 -18.54 6.21 12.16
C PHE A 368 -19.84 7.00 12.08
N TYR A 369 -20.46 7.23 13.24
CA TYR A 369 -21.80 7.82 13.32
C TYR A 369 -22.00 8.60 14.61
N ASP A 370 -23.07 9.40 14.67
CA ASP A 370 -23.42 10.18 15.84
C ASP A 370 -24.05 9.23 16.88
N PRO A 371 -23.41 9.03 18.07
CA PRO A 371 -23.90 8.11 19.10
C PRO A 371 -25.33 8.39 19.58
N ASP A 372 -25.83 9.62 19.42
CA ASP A 372 -27.21 9.99 19.77
C ASP A 372 -28.24 9.21 18.93
N TYR A 373 -27.81 8.72 17.76
CA TYR A 373 -28.61 7.91 16.83
C TYR A 373 -28.26 6.42 16.90
N SER A 374 -27.50 5.97 17.92
CA SER A 374 -27.17 4.55 18.14
C SER A 374 -28.41 3.65 18.19
N HIS A 375 -29.52 4.19 18.71
CA HIS A 375 -30.80 3.51 18.72
C HIS A 375 -31.27 3.12 17.30
N LEU A 376 -30.83 3.75 16.21
CA LEU A 376 -31.22 3.37 14.84
C LEU A 376 -30.41 2.18 14.27
N SER A 377 -29.43 1.64 15.01
CA SER A 377 -28.55 0.55 14.56
C SER A 377 -27.86 0.89 13.22
N LEU A 378 -27.21 2.05 13.17
CA LEU A 378 -26.61 2.62 11.96
C LEU A 378 -25.55 1.71 11.32
N GLY A 379 -24.90 0.84 12.09
CA GLY A 379 -24.00 -0.20 11.58
C GLY A 379 -24.69 -1.19 10.64
N VAL A 380 -25.81 -1.76 11.08
CA VAL A 380 -26.60 -2.68 10.24
C VAL A 380 -27.30 -1.92 9.11
N TYR A 381 -27.80 -0.71 9.38
CA TYR A 381 -28.49 0.09 8.37
C TYR A 381 -27.56 0.47 7.20
N SER A 382 -26.36 0.98 7.50
CA SER A 382 -25.36 1.34 6.48
C SER A 382 -24.96 0.13 5.64
N ALA A 383 -24.65 -1.03 6.25
CA ALA A 383 -24.34 -2.24 5.50
C ALA A 383 -25.46 -2.67 4.54
N LEU A 384 -26.73 -2.51 4.94
CA LEU A 384 -27.87 -2.79 4.04
C LEU A 384 -27.99 -1.77 2.90
N ARG A 385 -27.69 -0.48 3.17
CA ARG A 385 -27.63 0.57 2.14
C ARG A 385 -26.47 0.35 1.18
N GLU A 386 -25.31 -0.09 1.68
CA GLU A 386 -24.13 -0.41 0.88
C GLU A 386 -24.38 -1.62 -0.01
N ILE A 387 -25.04 -2.69 0.48
CA ILE A 387 -25.47 -3.82 -0.37
C ILE A 387 -26.45 -3.36 -1.46
N HIS A 388 -27.43 -2.53 -1.10
CA HIS A 388 -28.36 -1.95 -2.08
C HIS A 388 -27.61 -1.09 -3.11
N PHE A 389 -26.60 -0.33 -2.68
CA PHE A 389 -25.76 0.47 -3.55
C PHE A 389 -24.92 -0.40 -4.49
N THR A 390 -24.34 -1.51 -4.02
CA THR A 390 -23.64 -2.50 -4.87
C THR A 390 -24.56 -3.03 -5.97
N ARG A 391 -25.82 -3.37 -5.65
CA ARG A 391 -26.82 -3.80 -6.65
C ARG A 391 -27.14 -2.72 -7.66
N HIS A 392 -27.20 -1.47 -7.23
CA HIS A 392 -27.43 -0.34 -8.12
C HIS A 392 -26.25 -0.16 -9.08
N LEU A 393 -25.02 -0.19 -8.58
CA LEU A 393 -23.81 -0.11 -9.40
C LEU A 393 -23.70 -1.28 -10.38
N GLN A 394 -24.08 -2.50 -9.98
CA GLN A 394 -24.05 -3.68 -10.84
C GLN A 394 -24.88 -3.51 -12.13
N LYS A 395 -26.00 -2.76 -12.06
CA LYS A 395 -26.82 -2.45 -13.25
C LYS A 395 -26.09 -1.59 -14.28
N ILE A 396 -25.07 -0.85 -13.84
CA ILE A 396 -24.26 0.03 -14.68
C ILE A 396 -22.96 -0.67 -15.07
N VAL A 397 -22.34 -1.39 -14.12
CA VAL A 397 -21.06 -2.09 -14.27
C VAL A 397 -21.26 -3.56 -13.83
N PRO A 398 -21.54 -4.48 -14.77
CA PRO A 398 -21.95 -5.86 -14.44
C PRO A 398 -20.93 -6.69 -13.64
N THR A 399 -19.67 -6.28 -13.63
CA THR A 399 -18.59 -6.95 -12.88
C THR A 399 -18.68 -6.70 -11.37
N ILE A 400 -19.31 -5.60 -10.94
CA ILE A 400 -19.51 -5.29 -9.52
C ILE A 400 -20.64 -6.16 -8.98
N GLN A 401 -20.31 -7.18 -8.18
CA GLN A 401 -21.32 -8.13 -7.68
C GLN A 401 -21.28 -8.32 -6.18
N ASN A 402 -20.14 -8.01 -5.57
CA ASN A 402 -19.86 -8.38 -4.20
C ASN A 402 -19.81 -7.16 -3.28
N TYR A 403 -20.19 -7.36 -2.03
CA TYR A 403 -20.04 -6.40 -0.95
C TYR A 403 -19.04 -6.95 0.09
N TYR A 404 -17.92 -6.24 0.28
CA TYR A 404 -16.83 -6.69 1.14
C TYR A 404 -16.95 -6.01 2.50
N MET A 405 -16.86 -6.80 3.57
CA MET A 405 -17.08 -6.33 4.94
C MET A 405 -15.79 -6.35 5.78
N GLY A 406 -14.62 -6.31 5.13
CA GLY A 406 -13.34 -6.45 5.82
C GLY A 406 -13.06 -7.90 6.22
N PHE A 407 -12.79 -8.14 7.51
CA PHE A 407 -12.47 -9.47 8.04
C PHE A 407 -13.61 -10.10 8.84
N TYR A 408 -13.73 -11.42 8.74
CA TYR A 408 -14.43 -12.31 9.64
C TYR A 408 -13.41 -12.99 10.57
N ILE A 409 -13.66 -12.92 11.88
CA ILE A 409 -12.81 -13.53 12.90
C ILE A 409 -13.70 -14.44 13.73
N HIS A 410 -13.49 -15.74 13.61
CA HIS A 410 -14.37 -16.74 14.21
C HIS A 410 -14.42 -16.67 15.74
N SER A 411 -13.26 -16.39 16.35
CA SER A 411 -13.07 -16.28 17.80
C SER A 411 -13.50 -14.93 18.39
N CYS A 412 -13.84 -13.93 17.58
CA CYS A 412 -14.24 -12.61 18.02
C CYS A 412 -15.75 -12.38 17.77
N PRO A 413 -16.60 -12.36 18.82
CA PRO A 413 -18.05 -12.15 18.65
C PRO A 413 -18.41 -10.87 17.88
N LYS A 414 -17.66 -9.78 18.11
CA LYS A 414 -17.83 -8.49 17.43
C LYS A 414 -17.55 -8.53 15.94
N MET A 415 -16.82 -9.54 15.46
CA MET A 415 -16.48 -9.70 14.03
C MET A 415 -17.22 -10.88 13.39
N ARG A 416 -17.75 -11.81 14.19
CA ARG A 416 -18.48 -13.00 13.73
C ARG A 416 -19.82 -12.65 13.05
N TYR A 417 -20.41 -11.49 13.35
CA TYR A 417 -21.72 -11.09 12.80
C TYR A 417 -21.75 -10.95 11.27
N LYS A 418 -20.62 -10.66 10.63
CA LYS A 418 -20.53 -10.45 9.18
C LYS A 418 -20.94 -11.70 8.40
N GLY A 419 -20.78 -12.88 9.01
CA GLY A 419 -21.30 -14.14 8.47
C GLY A 419 -22.83 -14.25 8.39
N ASN A 420 -23.57 -13.31 8.98
CA ASN A 420 -25.04 -13.28 8.92
C ASN A 420 -25.56 -12.58 7.63
N TYR A 421 -24.69 -11.98 6.82
CA TYR A 421 -25.06 -11.37 5.55
C TYR A 421 -25.00 -12.42 4.43
N SER A 422 -26.08 -13.17 4.28
CA SER A 422 -26.10 -14.38 3.45
C SER A 422 -26.69 -14.15 2.04
N PRO A 423 -26.13 -14.79 1.00
CA PRO A 423 -24.97 -15.69 1.04
C PRO A 423 -23.64 -14.94 1.22
N SER A 424 -22.75 -15.52 2.03
CA SER A 424 -21.42 -14.99 2.34
C SER A 424 -20.36 -16.06 2.18
N TYR A 425 -19.16 -15.62 1.80
CA TYR A 425 -18.03 -16.47 1.46
C TYR A 425 -16.79 -15.97 2.19
N LEU A 426 -15.93 -16.90 2.60
CA LEU A 426 -14.60 -16.62 3.12
C LEU A 426 -13.56 -16.96 2.06
N ALA A 427 -12.57 -16.10 1.86
CA ALA A 427 -11.42 -16.44 1.03
C ALA A 427 -10.55 -17.46 1.79
N CYS A 428 -10.22 -18.58 1.14
CA CYS A 428 -9.22 -19.50 1.66
C CYS A 428 -7.87 -18.77 1.76
N PRO A 429 -7.16 -18.84 2.90
CA PRO A 429 -5.92 -18.09 3.06
C PRO A 429 -4.74 -18.62 2.26
N GLU A 430 -4.87 -19.81 1.69
CA GLU A 430 -3.81 -20.48 0.93
C GLU A 430 -4.13 -20.47 -0.57
N THR A 431 -5.34 -20.83 -0.97
CA THR A 431 -5.74 -20.89 -2.39
C THR A 431 -6.44 -19.63 -2.89
N PHE A 432 -6.87 -18.72 -2.00
CA PHE A 432 -7.69 -17.54 -2.30
C PHE A 432 -9.07 -17.84 -2.90
N ASN A 433 -9.44 -19.11 -3.04
CA ASN A 433 -10.76 -19.54 -3.46
C ASN A 433 -11.84 -19.11 -2.46
N TRP A 434 -13.00 -18.72 -2.97
CA TRP A 434 -14.14 -18.25 -2.18
C TRP A 434 -15.01 -19.42 -1.71
N ILE A 435 -14.93 -19.76 -0.43
CA ILE A 435 -15.65 -20.90 0.15
C ILE A 435 -16.90 -20.40 0.88
N PRO A 436 -18.09 -20.99 0.65
CA PRO A 436 -19.29 -20.62 1.39
C PRO A 436 -19.07 -20.73 2.90
N ILE A 437 -19.42 -19.69 3.66
CA ILE A 437 -19.08 -19.62 5.09
C ILE A 437 -19.57 -20.85 5.88
N LYS A 438 -20.73 -21.42 5.49
CA LYS A 438 -21.31 -22.60 6.14
C LYS A 438 -20.39 -23.83 6.08
N GLN A 439 -19.59 -23.96 5.03
CA GLN A 439 -18.61 -25.04 4.87
C GLN A 439 -17.33 -24.74 5.67
N CYS A 440 -17.01 -23.47 5.89
CA CYS A 440 -15.85 -23.06 6.69
C CYS A 440 -16.07 -23.25 8.20
N LEU A 441 -17.30 -23.02 8.69
CA LEU A 441 -17.60 -23.00 10.12
C LEU A 441 -17.14 -24.26 10.87
N PRO A 442 -17.42 -25.50 10.40
CA PRO A 442 -16.94 -26.70 11.07
C PRO A 442 -15.41 -26.70 11.25
N LYS A 443 -14.63 -26.32 10.23
CA LYS A 443 -13.16 -26.26 10.34
C LYS A 443 -12.73 -25.24 11.40
N LEU A 444 -13.36 -24.06 11.40
CA LEU A 444 -13.07 -22.97 12.32
C LEU A 444 -13.54 -23.22 13.77
N ASP A 445 -14.54 -24.09 13.97
CA ASP A 445 -14.95 -24.54 15.30
C ASP A 445 -13.91 -25.51 15.91
N HIS A 446 -13.10 -26.21 15.09
CA HIS A 446 -12.03 -27.11 15.56
C HIS A 446 -10.70 -26.38 15.80
N SER A 447 -10.37 -25.38 15.00
CA SER A 447 -9.12 -24.61 15.11
C SER A 447 -9.32 -23.16 14.71
N ASN A 448 -8.66 -22.24 15.40
CA ASN A 448 -8.71 -20.81 15.08
C ASN A 448 -8.18 -20.52 13.65
N TYR A 449 -7.10 -21.21 13.24
CA TYR A 449 -6.58 -21.19 11.87
C TYR A 449 -6.94 -22.50 11.15
N SER A 450 -7.41 -22.42 9.91
CA SER A 450 -7.66 -23.57 9.05
C SER A 450 -7.54 -23.18 7.58
N ARG A 451 -6.95 -24.07 6.78
CA ARG A 451 -7.15 -24.05 5.32
C ARG A 451 -8.64 -24.32 5.05
N LEU A 452 -9.28 -23.46 4.27
CA LEU A 452 -10.72 -23.52 4.04
C LEU A 452 -11.09 -24.34 2.82
N ASP A 453 -10.22 -24.37 1.83
CA ASP A 453 -10.38 -25.16 0.60
C ASP A 453 -9.91 -26.60 0.81
N ASP A 454 -10.70 -27.55 0.33
CA ASP A 454 -10.43 -28.99 0.41
C ASP A 454 -9.67 -29.51 -0.83
N SER A 455 -9.42 -28.66 -1.83
CA SER A 455 -8.60 -29.02 -2.97
C SER A 455 -7.12 -29.23 -2.59
N ASP A 456 -6.44 -30.09 -3.34
CA ASP A 456 -4.98 -30.28 -3.27
C ASP A 456 -4.22 -29.17 -4.04
N GLU A 457 -4.85 -28.04 -4.34
CA GLU A 457 -4.22 -26.92 -5.05
C GLU A 457 -3.17 -26.24 -4.16
N GLU A 458 -1.94 -26.15 -4.64
CA GLU A 458 -0.89 -25.39 -3.97
C GLU A 458 -1.14 -23.88 -4.11
N PRO A 459 -0.73 -23.06 -3.12
CA PRO A 459 -0.80 -21.61 -3.24
C PRO A 459 -0.04 -21.14 -4.50
N PRO A 460 -0.54 -20.11 -5.22
CA PRO A 460 0.17 -19.53 -6.36
C PRO A 460 1.58 -19.13 -5.94
N LYS A 461 2.59 -19.68 -6.62
CA LYS A 461 3.99 -19.34 -6.39
C LYS A 461 4.37 -18.21 -7.34
N ALA A 462 4.89 -17.14 -6.77
CA ALA A 462 5.59 -16.10 -7.50
C ALA A 462 7.03 -16.07 -7.01
N THR A 463 7.93 -15.67 -7.89
CA THR A 463 9.33 -15.46 -7.55
C THR A 463 9.71 -14.01 -7.71
N ALA A 464 10.88 -13.62 -7.19
CA ALA A 464 11.40 -12.27 -7.36
C ALA A 464 11.44 -11.86 -8.84
N GLU A 465 11.60 -12.82 -9.74
CA GLU A 465 11.61 -12.60 -11.19
C GLU A 465 10.25 -12.16 -11.77
N ASP A 466 9.14 -12.45 -11.09
CA ASP A 466 7.80 -11.98 -11.45
C ASP A 466 7.54 -10.54 -10.96
N ALA A 467 8.38 -10.02 -10.07
CA ALA A 467 8.22 -8.70 -9.49
C ALA A 467 8.72 -7.59 -10.44
N ARG A 468 8.11 -6.42 -10.28
CA ARG A 468 8.60 -5.16 -10.82
C ARG A 468 9.18 -4.32 -9.71
N VAL A 469 10.23 -3.60 -10.01
CA VAL A 469 10.84 -2.60 -9.13
C VAL A 469 10.84 -1.24 -9.79
N LEU A 470 10.71 -0.21 -8.97
CA LEU A 470 10.83 1.19 -9.33
C LEU A 470 12.22 1.65 -8.89
N PHE A 471 13.10 1.83 -9.85
CA PHE A 471 14.47 2.28 -9.65
C PHE A 471 14.71 3.54 -10.49
N ASP A 472 15.24 4.60 -9.87
CA ASP A 472 15.39 5.94 -10.49
C ASP A 472 14.13 6.40 -11.26
N ARG A 473 12.98 6.33 -10.57
CA ARG A 473 11.65 6.65 -11.11
C ARG A 473 11.26 5.83 -12.34
N THR A 474 11.95 4.74 -12.65
CA THR A 474 11.65 3.88 -13.80
C THR A 474 11.18 2.51 -13.31
N ALA A 475 9.95 2.13 -13.67
CA ALA A 475 9.44 0.81 -13.36
C ALA A 475 10.07 -0.22 -14.32
N MET A 476 10.69 -1.27 -13.80
CA MET A 476 11.33 -2.31 -14.59
C MET A 476 11.19 -3.69 -13.94
N PRO A 477 11.27 -4.78 -14.71
CA PRO A 477 11.34 -6.13 -14.14
C PRO A 477 12.53 -6.27 -13.20
N TYR A 478 12.36 -7.00 -12.10
CA TYR A 478 13.42 -7.19 -11.11
C TYR A 478 14.70 -7.78 -11.73
N GLN A 479 14.59 -8.71 -12.68
CA GLN A 479 15.75 -9.26 -13.39
C GLN A 479 16.62 -8.19 -14.07
N MET A 480 16.02 -7.14 -14.62
CA MET A 480 16.75 -6.04 -15.23
C MET A 480 17.46 -5.18 -14.19
N TYR A 481 16.78 -4.92 -13.08
CA TYR A 481 17.37 -4.20 -11.95
C TYR A 481 18.54 -4.97 -11.33
N VAL A 482 18.45 -6.30 -11.20
CA VAL A 482 19.56 -7.16 -10.78
C VAL A 482 20.76 -7.01 -11.70
N ALA A 483 20.53 -6.98 -13.02
CA ALA A 483 21.60 -6.77 -13.99
C ALA A 483 22.22 -5.37 -13.92
N LEU A 484 21.48 -4.35 -13.47
CA LEU A 484 21.95 -2.96 -13.35
C LEU A 484 22.67 -2.65 -12.03
N ARG A 485 22.23 -3.24 -10.91
CA ARG A 485 22.67 -2.84 -9.56
C ARG A 485 23.26 -3.96 -8.71
N SER A 486 23.15 -5.23 -9.11
CA SER A 486 23.53 -6.39 -8.27
C SER A 486 23.05 -6.25 -6.81
N PRO A 487 21.76 -6.02 -6.59
CA PRO A 487 21.22 -5.60 -5.31
C PRO A 487 21.18 -6.78 -4.31
N ASN A 488 21.24 -6.47 -3.01
CA ASN A 488 21.10 -7.46 -1.92
C ASN A 488 19.66 -7.57 -1.39
N ASP A 489 18.67 -7.19 -2.20
CA ASP A 489 17.25 -7.12 -1.83
C ASP A 489 16.43 -8.32 -2.37
N ARG A 490 17.10 -9.34 -2.92
CA ARG A 490 16.42 -10.51 -3.51
C ARG A 490 15.47 -11.20 -2.55
N GLU A 491 15.84 -11.32 -1.28
CA GLU A 491 14.99 -11.96 -0.26
C GLU A 491 13.73 -11.14 0.00
N GLU A 492 13.85 -9.82 0.10
CA GLU A 492 12.73 -8.90 0.30
C GLU A 492 11.81 -8.86 -0.92
N VAL A 493 12.37 -8.78 -2.13
CA VAL A 493 11.60 -8.80 -3.38
C VAL A 493 10.94 -10.17 -3.59
N GLN A 494 11.59 -11.26 -3.19
CA GLN A 494 11.00 -12.60 -3.19
C GLN A 494 9.82 -12.68 -2.22
N GLU A 495 9.98 -12.20 -0.99
CA GLU A 495 8.90 -12.16 0.01
C GLU A 495 7.72 -11.33 -0.52
N TYR A 496 7.99 -10.12 -1.01
CA TYR A 496 6.99 -9.29 -1.66
C TYR A 496 6.26 -10.03 -2.79
N ALA A 497 7.00 -10.67 -3.70
CA ALA A 497 6.45 -11.38 -4.84
C ALA A 497 5.52 -12.52 -4.38
N GLU A 498 5.91 -13.31 -3.37
CA GLU A 498 5.06 -14.36 -2.82
C GLU A 498 3.76 -13.81 -2.21
N PHE A 499 3.86 -12.70 -1.48
CA PHE A 499 2.73 -12.09 -0.78
C PHE A 499 1.73 -11.39 -1.72
N VAL A 500 2.25 -10.69 -2.74
CA VAL A 500 1.49 -9.94 -3.75
C VAL A 500 1.09 -10.80 -4.94
N GLY A 501 1.86 -11.85 -5.26
CA GLY A 501 1.72 -12.84 -6.33
C GLY A 501 1.81 -12.34 -7.77
N PRO A 502 1.75 -13.27 -8.74
CA PRO A 502 2.26 -13.06 -10.09
C PRO A 502 1.35 -12.16 -10.96
N GLU A 503 0.04 -12.16 -10.70
CA GLU A 503 -0.93 -11.40 -11.49
C GLU A 503 -0.90 -9.89 -11.19
N ASN A 504 -0.41 -9.51 -10.01
CA ASN A 504 -0.44 -8.12 -9.56
C ASN A 504 0.77 -7.32 -10.05
N GLY A 505 1.96 -7.93 -10.13
CA GLY A 505 3.15 -7.32 -10.75
C GLY A 505 3.45 -5.87 -10.33
N ILE A 506 3.00 -5.44 -9.14
CA ILE A 506 2.99 -4.04 -8.73
C ILE A 506 4.45 -3.59 -8.53
N PRO A 507 4.89 -2.46 -9.12
CA PRO A 507 6.21 -1.90 -8.87
C PRO A 507 6.49 -1.64 -7.37
N VAL A 508 7.55 -2.28 -6.85
CA VAL A 508 8.14 -1.99 -5.53
C VAL A 508 9.17 -0.87 -5.65
N MET A 509 9.08 0.15 -4.83
CA MET A 509 10.13 1.16 -4.70
C MET A 509 11.26 0.64 -3.82
N MET A 510 12.45 0.50 -4.41
CA MET A 510 13.70 0.39 -3.66
C MET A 510 14.32 1.79 -3.61
N VAL A 511 14.42 2.35 -2.41
CA VAL A 511 14.96 3.70 -2.17
C VAL A 511 16.46 3.56 -1.94
N ASP A 512 17.25 3.99 -2.92
CA ASP A 512 18.66 4.28 -2.69
C ASP A 512 18.72 5.62 -1.95
N LEU A 513 19.01 5.56 -0.65
CA LEU A 513 19.04 6.72 0.24
C LEU A 513 20.34 7.49 0.05
N ASP A 514 20.34 8.43 -0.90
CA ASP A 514 21.27 9.56 -0.84
C ASP A 514 20.50 10.85 -0.51
N GLU A 515 20.71 11.28 0.73
CA GLU A 515 20.40 12.50 1.48
C GLU A 515 19.22 13.42 1.08
N SER A 516 18.49 13.83 2.12
CA SER A 516 17.17 14.47 2.10
C SER A 516 17.11 15.79 1.32
N LYS A 517 16.31 15.80 0.26
CA LYS A 517 15.78 17.01 -0.37
C LYS A 517 14.58 17.53 0.45
N PRO A 518 14.40 18.85 0.60
CA PRO A 518 13.20 19.43 1.21
C PRO A 518 11.90 18.91 0.57
N SER A 519 10.80 18.84 1.32
CA SER A 519 9.51 18.29 0.84
C SER A 519 8.85 19.08 -0.28
N ASP A 520 9.32 20.29 -0.56
CA ASP A 520 8.93 21.09 -1.71
C ASP A 520 10.00 21.18 -2.81
N PHE A 521 11.10 20.45 -2.65
CA PHE A 521 12.20 20.44 -3.63
C PHE A 521 11.72 19.98 -4.99
N GLU A 522 10.82 19.00 -5.09
CA GLU A 522 10.26 18.55 -6.37
C GLU A 522 9.33 19.58 -7.03
N ARG A 523 8.72 20.47 -6.23
CA ARG A 523 7.98 21.62 -6.77
C ARG A 523 8.94 22.66 -7.35
N ARG A 524 10.16 22.75 -6.83
CA ARG A 524 11.18 23.70 -7.27
C ARG A 524 12.07 23.12 -8.39
N SER A 525 12.39 21.83 -8.35
CA SER A 525 13.12 21.06 -9.35
C SER A 525 12.24 19.88 -9.79
N PRO A 526 11.49 19.99 -10.90
CA PRO A 526 10.60 18.92 -11.38
C PRO A 526 11.30 17.59 -11.65
N LEU A 527 12.61 17.63 -11.92
CA LEU A 527 13.45 16.45 -12.13
C LEU A 527 13.92 15.82 -10.81
N GLY A 528 13.73 16.50 -9.68
CA GLY A 528 14.12 16.04 -8.35
C GLY A 528 15.63 15.90 -8.20
N THR A 529 16.43 16.55 -9.05
CA THR A 529 17.89 16.50 -9.04
C THR A 529 18.47 17.76 -8.40
N VAL A 530 19.60 17.59 -7.73
CA VAL A 530 20.52 18.69 -7.38
C VAL A 530 21.56 18.84 -8.50
N PRO A 531 22.13 20.04 -8.73
CA PRO A 531 21.83 21.30 -8.06
C PRO A 531 20.52 21.97 -8.53
N LEU A 532 19.95 22.79 -7.65
CA LEU A 532 18.81 23.68 -7.88
C LEU A 532 19.21 25.09 -7.44
N LEU A 533 19.07 26.08 -8.33
CA LEU A 533 19.18 27.49 -8.01
C LEU A 533 17.78 28.10 -7.95
N GLN A 534 17.46 28.78 -6.84
CA GLN A 534 16.26 29.61 -6.74
C GLN A 534 16.68 31.08 -6.73
N ASP A 535 16.08 31.85 -7.62
CA ASP A 535 16.33 33.28 -7.77
C ASP A 535 15.00 34.03 -7.91
N GLY A 536 14.54 34.60 -6.79
CA GLY A 536 13.18 35.10 -6.65
C GLY A 536 12.16 33.97 -6.83
N ASP A 537 11.24 34.18 -7.78
CA ASP A 537 10.21 33.21 -8.13
C ASP A 537 10.67 32.18 -9.18
N HIS A 538 11.87 32.33 -9.73
CA HIS A 538 12.41 31.42 -10.73
C HIS A 538 13.20 30.28 -10.07
N ASN A 539 12.86 29.06 -10.45
CA ASN A 539 13.62 27.87 -10.08
C ASN A 539 14.34 27.34 -11.33
N ILE A 540 15.67 27.28 -11.29
CA ILE A 540 16.53 26.78 -12.37
C ILE A 540 17.22 25.53 -11.86
N TYR A 541 17.08 24.42 -12.59
CA TYR A 541 17.56 23.11 -12.19
C TYR A 541 18.43 22.50 -13.30
N GLY A 542 19.43 21.72 -12.89
CA GLY A 542 20.48 21.22 -13.79
C GLY A 542 21.69 22.15 -13.81
N SER A 543 22.87 21.59 -13.55
CA SER A 543 24.11 22.37 -13.36
C SER A 543 24.44 23.28 -14.55
N GLN A 544 24.27 22.80 -15.79
CA GLN A 544 24.55 23.61 -16.99
C GLN A 544 23.62 24.81 -17.10
N ALA A 545 22.31 24.61 -16.92
CA ALA A 545 21.32 25.68 -17.00
C ALA A 545 21.53 26.74 -15.91
N ILE A 546 21.93 26.31 -14.71
CA ILE A 546 22.26 27.20 -13.59
C ILE A 546 23.48 28.07 -13.94
N VAL A 547 24.54 27.48 -14.46
CA VAL A 547 25.76 28.24 -14.83
C VAL A 547 25.46 29.24 -15.94
N TYR A 548 24.70 28.86 -16.97
CA TYR A 548 24.31 29.78 -18.05
C TYR A 548 23.48 30.93 -17.51
N TYR A 549 22.49 30.63 -16.67
CA TYR A 549 21.65 31.64 -16.04
C TYR A 549 22.46 32.64 -15.21
N LEU A 550 23.41 32.16 -14.40
CA LEU A 550 24.26 33.02 -13.58
C LEU A 550 25.16 33.91 -14.45
N ALA A 551 25.73 33.36 -15.51
CA ALA A 551 26.58 34.11 -16.43
C ALA A 551 25.80 35.21 -17.16
N GLU A 552 24.60 34.91 -17.65
CA GLU A 552 23.76 35.89 -18.34
C GLU A 552 23.25 36.99 -17.40
N LYS A 553 22.69 36.59 -16.25
CA LYS A 553 21.96 37.52 -15.37
C LYS A 553 22.89 38.34 -14.48
N TYR A 554 23.97 37.75 -13.96
CA TYR A 554 24.76 38.35 -12.88
C TYR A 554 26.14 38.80 -13.29
N THR A 555 26.71 38.24 -14.36
CA THR A 555 28.08 38.56 -14.76
C THR A 555 28.17 39.33 -16.09
N ASN A 556 27.03 39.63 -16.72
CA ASN A 556 26.98 40.21 -18.07
C ASN A 556 27.86 39.41 -19.06
N TYR A 557 27.70 38.09 -19.03
CA TYR A 557 28.40 37.13 -19.90
C TYR A 557 29.91 37.01 -19.64
N ALA A 558 30.41 37.49 -18.50
CA ALA A 558 31.83 37.33 -18.15
C ALA A 558 32.20 35.83 -18.09
N GLY A 559 33.23 35.45 -18.85
CA GLY A 559 33.69 34.06 -18.98
C GLY A 559 32.76 33.13 -19.77
N PHE A 560 31.61 33.61 -20.26
CA PHE A 560 30.64 32.83 -21.06
C PHE A 560 30.52 33.31 -22.51
N GLY A 561 31.02 34.52 -22.81
CA GLY A 561 31.09 35.06 -24.17
C GLY A 561 29.74 35.53 -24.73
N LYS A 562 29.78 36.18 -25.90
CA LYS A 562 28.58 36.60 -26.66
C LYS A 562 28.62 36.05 -28.07
N ASP A 563 27.45 35.93 -28.70
CA ASP A 563 27.28 35.51 -30.09
C ASP A 563 28.06 34.20 -30.43
N ASN A 564 29.00 34.25 -31.37
CA ASN A 564 29.75 33.07 -31.83
C ASN A 564 30.67 32.48 -30.75
N GLU A 565 31.23 33.32 -29.87
CA GLU A 565 32.10 32.87 -28.78
C GLU A 565 31.32 32.00 -27.79
N ARG A 566 30.09 32.42 -27.48
CA ARG A 566 29.16 31.67 -26.63
C ARG A 566 28.85 30.29 -27.20
N LEU A 567 28.61 30.19 -28.52
CA LEU A 567 28.30 28.91 -29.16
C LEU A 567 29.45 27.90 -29.03
N LEU A 568 30.70 28.38 -29.09
CA LEU A 568 31.87 27.56 -28.89
C LEU A 568 31.96 27.06 -27.44
N ILE A 569 31.76 27.96 -26.46
CA ILE A 569 31.80 27.64 -25.02
C ILE A 569 30.68 26.63 -24.65
N GLU A 570 29.46 26.84 -25.14
CA GLU A 570 28.35 25.91 -24.93
C GLU A 570 28.61 24.53 -25.53
N SER A 571 29.27 24.47 -26.69
CA SER A 571 29.64 23.21 -27.34
C SER A 571 30.58 22.38 -26.45
N VAL A 572 31.63 23.03 -25.91
CA VAL A 572 32.61 22.37 -25.03
C VAL A 572 31.96 21.93 -23.71
N ILE A 573 31.13 22.78 -23.07
CA ILE A 573 30.42 22.42 -21.83
C ILE A 573 29.44 21.27 -22.06
N ASN A 574 28.75 21.24 -23.19
CA ASN A 574 27.83 20.16 -23.51
C ASN A 574 28.57 18.82 -23.68
N TRP A 575 29.70 18.81 -24.39
CA TRP A 575 30.56 17.63 -24.47
C TRP A 575 31.07 17.19 -23.09
N ALA A 576 31.54 18.15 -22.28
CA ALA A 576 32.10 17.87 -20.97
C ALA A 576 31.07 17.25 -20.01
N ALA A 577 29.87 17.80 -19.94
CA ALA A 577 28.81 17.33 -19.02
C ALA A 577 28.15 16.01 -19.44
N THR A 578 28.23 15.64 -20.73
CA THR A 578 27.59 14.44 -21.25
C THR A 578 28.56 13.29 -21.46
N THR A 579 29.63 13.53 -22.22
CA THR A 579 30.51 12.50 -22.74
C THR A 579 31.74 12.37 -21.86
N LEU A 580 32.44 13.48 -21.60
CA LEU A 580 33.67 13.46 -20.80
C LEU A 580 33.41 12.97 -19.37
N LEU A 581 32.37 13.50 -18.68
CA LEU A 581 32.02 13.07 -17.33
C LEU A 581 31.62 11.59 -17.24
N ARG A 582 30.91 11.08 -18.25
CA ARG A 582 30.58 9.65 -18.32
C ARG A 582 31.84 8.79 -18.43
N ASP A 583 32.75 9.16 -19.30
CA ASP A 583 33.93 8.34 -19.61
C ASP A 583 34.99 8.43 -18.51
N VAL A 584 35.27 9.65 -18.02
CA VAL A 584 36.20 9.90 -16.92
C VAL A 584 35.64 9.39 -15.60
N GLY A 585 34.41 9.78 -15.22
CA GLY A 585 33.80 9.42 -13.94
C GLY A 585 33.28 7.98 -13.94
N ASN A 586 32.19 7.75 -14.68
CA ASN A 586 31.39 6.52 -14.55
C ASN A 586 32.05 5.28 -15.16
N ASN A 587 32.82 5.42 -16.23
CA ASN A 587 33.43 4.29 -16.91
C ASN A 587 34.86 4.01 -16.44
N TYR A 588 35.58 5.01 -15.92
CA TYR A 588 36.99 4.85 -15.53
C TYR A 588 37.25 5.07 -14.03
N VAL A 589 37.11 6.28 -13.51
CA VAL A 589 37.54 6.65 -12.15
C VAL A 589 36.73 5.90 -11.08
N PHE A 590 35.40 6.03 -11.07
CA PHE A 590 34.59 5.40 -10.01
C PHE A 590 34.70 3.87 -9.98
N PRO A 591 34.69 3.16 -11.13
CA PRO A 591 34.94 1.72 -11.15
C PRO A 591 36.37 1.31 -10.78
N SER A 592 37.35 2.20 -10.92
CA SER A 592 38.76 1.95 -10.55
C SER A 592 39.04 2.18 -9.06
N LEU A 593 38.19 2.96 -8.38
CA LEU A 593 38.28 3.22 -6.95
C LEU A 593 37.65 2.07 -6.17
N ASN A 594 38.39 1.49 -5.23
CA ASN A 594 37.94 0.37 -4.39
C ASN A 594 37.06 0.86 -3.22
N TRP A 595 36.05 1.67 -3.52
CA TRP A 595 35.13 2.30 -2.58
C TRP A 595 34.22 1.25 -1.92
N PRO A 596 33.99 1.24 -0.60
CA PRO A 596 33.22 0.18 0.08
C PRO A 596 31.81 -0.07 -0.49
N GLU A 597 31.15 0.97 -1.00
CA GLU A 597 29.84 0.94 -1.71
C GLU A 597 29.93 0.66 -3.23
N VAL A 598 31.13 0.61 -3.84
CA VAL A 598 31.36 0.32 -5.28
C VAL A 598 32.25 -0.94 -5.48
N ALA A 599 32.84 -1.49 -4.42
CA ALA A 599 33.83 -2.57 -4.43
C ALA A 599 33.27 -4.00 -4.50
N LEU A 600 32.07 -4.20 -5.06
CA LEU A 600 31.47 -5.53 -5.26
C LEU A 600 31.66 -6.12 -6.67
N ALA A 601 32.76 -5.74 -7.33
CA ALA A 601 33.23 -6.42 -8.54
C ALA A 601 34.67 -6.92 -8.37
N LYS A 602 34.97 -7.63 -7.27
CA LYS A 602 36.18 -8.46 -7.22
C LYS A 602 36.01 -9.67 -8.16
N GLY A 603 36.22 -9.41 -9.45
CA GLY A 603 36.39 -10.40 -10.50
C GLY A 603 35.92 -10.03 -11.91
N LYS A 604 35.15 -8.94 -12.13
CA LYS A 604 34.45 -8.72 -13.44
C LYS A 604 34.35 -7.27 -13.96
N ASN A 605 35.15 -6.31 -13.50
CA ASN A 605 35.11 -4.93 -14.03
C ASN A 605 36.32 -4.53 -14.90
N SER A 606 37.26 -5.44 -15.16
CA SER A 606 38.49 -5.11 -15.89
C SER A 606 38.23 -4.58 -17.30
N SER A 607 37.24 -5.13 -18.01
CA SER A 607 36.90 -4.68 -19.37
C SER A 607 36.25 -3.29 -19.41
N LEU A 608 35.47 -2.92 -18.38
CA LEU A 608 34.87 -1.59 -18.30
C LEU A 608 35.93 -0.54 -17.94
N VAL A 609 36.78 -0.84 -16.97
CA VAL A 609 37.91 0.03 -16.60
C VAL A 609 38.88 0.20 -17.77
N GLU A 610 39.17 -0.87 -18.50
CA GLU A 610 40.03 -0.82 -19.70
C GLU A 610 39.38 0.00 -20.82
N PHE A 611 38.08 -0.19 -21.08
CA PHE A 611 37.31 0.62 -22.01
C PHE A 611 37.32 2.11 -21.60
N GLY A 612 36.93 2.41 -20.35
CA GLY A 612 36.91 3.76 -19.82
C GLY A 612 38.29 4.42 -19.88
N LYS A 613 39.36 3.67 -19.57
CA LYS A 613 40.74 4.16 -19.68
C LYS A 613 41.08 4.56 -21.11
N ASN A 614 40.67 3.76 -22.10
CA ASN A 614 40.91 4.08 -23.52
C ASN A 614 40.12 5.32 -23.97
N GLU A 615 38.88 5.47 -23.51
CA GLU A 615 38.08 6.67 -23.80
C GLU A 615 38.69 7.92 -23.13
N VAL A 616 39.19 7.81 -21.89
CA VAL A 616 39.92 8.89 -21.21
C VAL A 616 41.13 9.30 -22.05
N ILE A 617 41.97 8.34 -22.46
CA ILE A 617 43.14 8.60 -23.32
C ILE A 617 42.72 9.34 -24.60
N PHE A 618 41.64 8.92 -25.25
CA PHE A 618 41.10 9.58 -26.43
C PHE A 618 40.73 11.05 -26.16
N HIS A 619 40.02 11.34 -25.06
CA HIS A 619 39.64 12.70 -24.70
C HIS A 619 40.86 13.58 -24.38
N LEU A 620 41.86 13.05 -23.67
CA LEU A 620 43.10 13.78 -23.39
C LEU A 620 43.88 14.09 -24.67
N ASP A 621 43.92 13.14 -25.61
CA ASP A 621 44.51 13.34 -26.93
C ASP A 621 43.81 14.44 -27.72
N VAL A 622 42.48 14.49 -27.66
CA VAL A 622 41.69 15.54 -28.31
C VAL A 622 41.98 16.91 -27.71
N LEU A 623 42.02 17.01 -26.37
CA LEU A 623 42.34 18.25 -25.68
C LEU A 623 43.75 18.76 -26.04
N GLU A 624 44.75 17.88 -25.99
CA GLU A 624 46.16 18.23 -26.30
C GLU A 624 46.37 18.62 -27.77
N LYS A 625 45.76 17.88 -28.71
CA LYS A 625 46.05 18.02 -30.15
C LYS A 625 45.16 19.03 -30.85
N HIS A 626 43.94 19.26 -30.36
CA HIS A 626 42.95 20.11 -31.04
C HIS A 626 42.58 21.37 -30.28
N TYR A 627 42.35 21.28 -28.97
CA TYR A 627 41.91 22.45 -28.19
C TYR A 627 43.11 23.31 -27.75
N LEU A 628 44.07 22.70 -27.07
CA LEU A 628 45.22 23.39 -26.49
C LEU A 628 46.40 23.51 -27.45
N SER A 629 46.21 23.13 -28.72
CA SER A 629 47.30 23.15 -29.69
C SER A 629 47.56 24.52 -30.30
N HIS A 630 46.53 25.35 -30.34
CA HIS A 630 46.56 26.68 -30.96
C HIS A 630 46.26 27.82 -29.98
N HIS A 631 45.71 27.48 -28.81
CA HIS A 631 45.22 28.44 -27.83
C HIS A 631 45.66 28.05 -26.41
N GLU A 632 45.77 29.04 -25.53
CA GLU A 632 46.13 28.83 -24.13
C GLU A 632 44.99 28.18 -23.33
N PHE A 633 43.73 28.43 -23.73
CA PHE A 633 42.51 27.91 -23.11
C PHE A 633 41.60 27.22 -24.14
N LEU A 634 40.59 26.49 -23.67
CA LEU A 634 39.78 25.61 -24.51
C LEU A 634 38.95 26.34 -25.56
N CYS A 635 38.62 27.61 -25.33
CA CYS A 635 37.77 28.40 -26.23
C CYS A 635 38.48 29.65 -26.77
N GLY A 636 39.80 29.76 -26.61
CA GLY A 636 40.58 30.90 -27.10
C GLY A 636 41.74 31.25 -26.15
N ASP A 637 42.16 32.51 -26.18
CA ASP A 637 43.35 32.96 -25.43
C ASP A 637 43.01 33.49 -24.03
N SER A 638 41.77 33.33 -23.58
CA SER A 638 41.31 33.70 -22.24
C SER A 638 40.51 32.58 -21.59
N SER A 639 40.66 32.41 -20.28
CA SER A 639 39.91 31.41 -19.51
C SER A 639 38.41 31.67 -19.52
N THR A 640 37.64 30.60 -19.71
CA THR A 640 36.18 30.63 -19.77
C THR A 640 35.57 29.63 -18.78
N ILE A 641 34.24 29.67 -18.63
CA ILE A 641 33.54 28.67 -17.82
C ILE A 641 33.68 27.23 -18.39
N ALA A 642 33.99 27.08 -19.69
CA ALA A 642 34.27 25.77 -20.27
C ALA A 642 35.56 25.17 -19.70
N ASP A 643 36.59 26.00 -19.49
CA ASP A 643 37.85 25.57 -18.89
C ASP A 643 37.63 25.07 -17.46
N CYS A 644 36.89 25.82 -16.65
CA CYS A 644 36.55 25.42 -15.29
C CYS A 644 35.79 24.09 -15.26
N TRP A 645 34.81 23.90 -16.15
CA TRP A 645 34.01 22.68 -16.20
C TRP A 645 34.85 21.46 -16.54
N VAL A 646 35.67 21.55 -17.59
CA VAL A 646 36.54 20.43 -18.02
C VAL A 646 37.59 20.14 -16.94
N ALA A 647 38.17 21.17 -16.32
CA ALA A 647 39.15 20.99 -15.25
C ALA A 647 38.57 20.23 -14.04
N VAL A 648 37.34 20.56 -13.62
CA VAL A 648 36.64 19.84 -12.53
C VAL A 648 36.38 18.37 -12.88
N VAL A 649 36.02 18.05 -14.13
CA VAL A 649 35.83 16.65 -14.54
C VAL A 649 37.16 15.90 -14.55
N LEU A 650 38.22 16.53 -15.06
CA LEU A 650 39.55 15.90 -15.15
C LEU A 650 40.24 15.77 -13.79
N SER A 651 39.93 16.59 -12.79
CA SER A 651 40.51 16.44 -11.44
C SER A 651 40.14 15.10 -10.79
N LEU A 652 39.03 14.46 -11.22
CA LEU A 652 38.67 13.10 -10.79
C LEU A 652 39.77 12.06 -11.12
N LEU A 653 40.56 12.28 -12.18
CA LEU A 653 41.65 11.38 -12.56
C LEU A 653 42.75 11.29 -11.49
N GLU A 654 42.86 12.30 -10.63
CA GLU A 654 43.84 12.33 -9.54
C GLU A 654 43.50 11.32 -8.44
N LEU A 655 42.22 11.00 -8.27
CA LEU A 655 41.75 10.01 -7.30
C LEU A 655 42.32 8.62 -7.58
N VAL A 656 42.59 8.32 -8.85
CA VAL A 656 43.17 7.06 -9.32
C VAL A 656 44.63 7.20 -9.73
N SER A 657 45.25 8.36 -9.43
CA SER A 657 46.65 8.67 -9.79
C SER A 657 46.97 8.45 -11.27
N PHE A 658 46.05 8.83 -12.17
CA PHE A 658 46.27 8.70 -13.62
C PHE A 658 47.42 9.60 -14.07
N ASP A 659 48.37 9.05 -14.83
CA ASP A 659 49.51 9.81 -15.34
C ASP A 659 49.13 10.62 -16.59
N VAL A 660 49.07 11.95 -16.43
CA VAL A 660 48.81 12.92 -17.51
C VAL A 660 50.09 13.48 -18.14
N THR A 661 51.28 13.03 -17.71
CA THR A 661 52.58 13.49 -18.26
C THR A 661 52.70 13.39 -19.78
N PRO A 662 52.10 12.40 -20.48
CA PRO A 662 52.13 12.33 -21.94
C PRO A 662 51.50 13.53 -22.68
N TRP A 663 50.67 14.34 -22.01
CA TRP A 663 49.99 15.49 -22.59
C TRP A 663 50.50 16.79 -21.95
N PRO A 664 51.65 17.33 -22.40
CA PRO A 664 52.33 18.44 -21.73
C PRO A 664 51.57 19.76 -21.78
N ARG A 665 50.82 20.04 -22.86
CA ARG A 665 50.00 21.27 -22.95
C ARG A 665 48.78 21.17 -22.06
N LEU A 666 48.11 20.01 -22.06
CA LEU A 666 47.05 19.69 -21.10
C LEU A 666 47.54 19.86 -19.66
N ARG A 667 48.69 19.27 -19.33
CA ARG A 667 49.27 19.37 -17.99
C ARG A 667 49.54 20.83 -17.60
N SER A 668 50.15 21.60 -18.50
CA SER A 668 50.40 23.03 -18.27
C SER A 668 49.10 23.81 -18.04
N TRP A 669 48.07 23.55 -18.86
CA TRP A 669 46.75 24.14 -18.72
C TRP A 669 46.08 23.74 -17.39
N MET A 670 46.09 22.47 -17.00
CA MET A 670 45.55 22.01 -15.70
C MET A 670 46.27 22.69 -14.52
N CYS A 671 47.60 22.83 -14.58
CA CYS A 671 48.35 23.56 -13.57
C CYS A 671 47.97 25.05 -13.51
N SER A 672 47.74 25.68 -14.66
CA SER A 672 47.25 27.07 -14.74
C SER A 672 45.87 27.20 -14.09
N MET A 673 44.93 26.30 -14.42
CA MET A 673 43.59 26.28 -13.83
C MET A 673 43.63 26.11 -12.30
N LYS A 674 44.49 25.21 -11.79
CA LYS A 674 44.67 25.00 -10.34
C LYS A 674 45.36 26.14 -9.61
N SER A 675 46.05 27.02 -10.34
CA SER A 675 46.69 28.20 -9.76
C SER A 675 45.74 29.40 -9.71
N ASN A 676 44.56 29.29 -10.32
CA ASN A 676 43.51 30.31 -10.25
C ASN A 676 42.77 30.22 -8.91
N GLY A 677 42.79 31.31 -8.13
CA GLY A 677 42.16 31.38 -6.80
C GLY A 677 40.67 31.01 -6.82
N ASP A 678 39.94 31.39 -7.87
CA ASP A 678 38.50 31.10 -8.01
C ASP A 678 38.22 29.60 -8.25
N TYR A 679 39.15 28.89 -8.91
CA TYR A 679 39.05 27.44 -9.09
C TYR A 679 39.30 26.71 -7.77
N VAL A 680 40.32 27.14 -7.00
CA VAL A 680 40.70 26.53 -5.73
C VAL A 680 39.56 26.59 -4.71
N ASP A 681 38.86 27.72 -4.58
CA ASP A 681 37.76 27.84 -3.61
C ASP A 681 36.58 26.90 -3.90
N VAL A 682 36.33 26.58 -5.18
CA VAL A 682 35.25 25.69 -5.62
C VAL A 682 35.68 24.22 -5.66
N SER A 683 36.88 23.93 -6.15
CA SER A 683 37.39 22.57 -6.29
C SER A 683 37.87 21.98 -4.97
N TYR A 684 38.40 22.79 -4.03
CA TYR A 684 38.93 22.34 -2.75
C TYR A 684 37.88 21.58 -1.93
N ASN A 685 36.64 22.09 -1.86
CA ASN A 685 35.57 21.42 -1.12
C ASN A 685 35.18 20.07 -1.75
N HIS A 686 35.20 19.98 -3.09
CA HIS A 686 34.89 18.75 -3.81
C HIS A 686 36.01 17.72 -3.67
N GLU A 687 37.25 18.11 -3.94
CA GLU A 687 38.43 17.27 -3.81
C GLU A 687 38.65 16.81 -2.37
N GLU A 688 38.43 17.68 -1.38
CA GLU A 688 38.55 17.34 0.03
C GLU A 688 37.42 16.43 0.52
N MET A 689 36.17 16.64 0.06
CA MET A 689 35.04 15.75 0.35
C MET A 689 35.31 14.35 -0.21
N VAL A 690 35.70 14.24 -1.48
CA VAL A 690 35.98 12.93 -2.11
C VAL A 690 37.17 12.24 -1.44
N ARG A 691 38.21 12.99 -1.06
CA ARG A 691 39.35 12.47 -0.28
C ARG A 691 38.93 12.01 1.12
N LYS A 692 38.10 12.78 1.84
CA LYS A 692 37.58 12.41 3.18
C LYS A 692 36.77 11.11 3.13
N SER A 693 35.92 10.96 2.12
CA SER A 693 35.10 9.76 1.91
C SER A 693 35.93 8.54 1.51
N LEU A 694 36.96 8.70 0.67
CA LEU A 694 37.86 7.59 0.27
C LEU A 694 38.73 7.05 1.41
N TYR A 695 39.17 7.90 2.34
CA TYR A 695 40.06 7.52 3.44
C TYR A 695 39.35 7.27 4.78
N SER A 696 38.01 7.31 4.84
CA SER A 696 37.22 7.14 6.08
C SER A 696 37.66 8.07 7.22
N LEU A 697 38.11 9.29 6.90
CA LEU A 697 38.58 10.25 7.90
C LEU A 697 37.39 11.03 8.47
N ASN A 698 36.77 10.47 9.51
CA ASN A 698 35.85 11.19 10.38
C ASN A 698 36.64 11.94 11.46
N GLY A 699 37.17 13.12 11.14
CA GLY A 699 37.96 13.92 12.09
C GLY A 699 38.10 15.38 11.72
N SER A 700 38.08 16.27 12.72
CA SER A 700 38.17 17.73 12.55
C SER A 700 39.55 18.18 12.06
N ALA A 701 39.67 19.43 11.59
CA ALA A 701 40.92 20.04 11.07
C ALA A 701 42.16 19.95 12.01
N SER A 702 42.00 19.53 13.27
CA SER A 702 43.09 19.21 14.20
C SER A 702 43.92 17.98 13.83
N ASP A 703 43.39 17.06 13.01
CA ASP A 703 44.04 15.78 12.70
C ASP A 703 45.07 15.86 11.54
N LEU A 704 45.23 17.05 10.94
CA LEU A 704 46.18 17.34 9.87
C LEU A 704 47.66 17.35 10.30
N LYS A 705 47.97 17.14 11.59
CA LYS A 705 49.35 17.17 12.10
C LYS A 705 50.09 15.83 12.11
N THR A 706 49.46 14.72 11.72
CA THR A 706 50.07 13.37 11.92
C THR A 706 50.30 12.53 10.67
N VAL A 707 50.18 13.06 9.45
CA VAL A 707 50.67 12.36 8.25
C VAL A 707 52.03 12.93 7.88
N GLY A 708 53.07 12.37 8.52
CA GLY A 708 54.46 12.66 8.23
C GLY A 708 54.92 12.02 6.92
N ASP A 709 55.95 12.65 6.35
CA ASP A 709 56.74 12.28 5.17
C ASP A 709 57.19 10.81 5.15
N GLY A 710 56.33 9.91 4.66
CA GLY A 710 56.68 8.50 4.63
C GLY A 710 55.76 7.68 3.76
N ASN A 711 55.84 7.89 2.45
CA ASN A 711 55.83 6.84 1.42
C ASN A 711 55.68 7.50 0.03
N LEU A 712 56.76 8.13 -0.40
CA LEU A 712 57.09 8.31 -1.81
C LEU A 712 58.29 7.40 -2.10
N THR A 713 58.00 6.22 -2.65
CA THR A 713 58.91 5.44 -3.50
C THR A 713 58.09 4.61 -4.47
#